data_AF-A0A7J6I0C0-F1
#
_entry.id   AF-A0A7J6I0C0-F1
#
_cell.length_a   1.000
_cell.length_b   1.000
_cell.length_c   1.000
_cell.angle_alpha   90.00
_cell.angle_beta   90.00
_cell.angle_gamma   90.00
#
_symmetry.space_group_name_H-M   'P 1'
#
loop_
_entity.id
_entity.type
_entity.pdbx_description
1 polymer ?
#
loop_
_entity_poly.entity_id
_entity_poly.type
_entity_poly.pdbx_seq_one_letter_code
_entity_poly.pdbx_strand_id
1 'polypeptide(L)'
;YSTPPEEPITCTNGNSKCTITNSYGIFPDRTICRAGSAAYPTSEAELIATVADGTRRGLKMKATTQFSHSIPKLVCPGGEDGLLISTERLNKVLNIDTNAMTMTVESGVTLRDLISEAAKAKLALPYTPYWWGLTVGGMLGTGAHGSTLWGKGSAVHDYVIGLTIVSPGSEVDGFVKVRQLKEGDEELNAAKVTFKLEALFKRSISYVSKDDSNLGDEIGSFGRKHEFADITWYPAQQKVFYRVDDRVSSNTSGNGLYDFIPFRSSPSVVLALARLTVIGSQHKVQASGTCLDSLEDASITACAWDPNIKGEFFHQTTFSVALSSAKSFIQDVQELVKLKPKALCGIERYNGILMRYVTASTAYLGKDGDAIDFDITYYRSKDPLVPRLYEDILEEIEQLAMFKYGALPHWGKNRNIAFEGVLNKYKNGKEFLKVKKAYDPLGLFSSEWSDQVLGLKDGLSIVKKGCALEGLCRCTEDVHCAPSKDYFCRPGKIYSDAKDLKNLRSLLYSVAEHFELSYSSDDQTQMTSTQNKQAMSLLISSKMSPLLGLLISLLLISVAYSTPPEKPITCTNGNSKCTITNSIDIFPDRTICRAGFAAYPTSEAELIATVADGTRRGLKMKATTQLSHSIPKLVCPGGEDGLLISTERLYKVLNIDMNAMTMTVESGVMLRDLISEAAKAKLALPYTHYWWGLTVGGMLGTGAHGSTLWGKGSAVHDYVIGLTIVSPGSEVDGFVKVRQLKEGDEELNAAKVLEIDTHFYNTKLSLEFSTHL
;
A
#
# COMPACT_ATOMS: atom_id res chain seq x y z
N TYR A 1 -7.20 -10.47 -26.52
CA TYR A 1 -7.87 -10.44 -25.23
C TYR A 1 -6.79 -10.57 -24.19
N SER A 2 -6.86 -9.80 -23.10
CA SER A 2 -5.86 -9.91 -22.05
C SER A 2 -6.04 -11.30 -21.49
N THR A 3 -4.95 -11.97 -21.11
CA THR A 3 -5.03 -13.37 -20.72
C THR A 3 -6.10 -13.50 -19.63
N PRO A 4 -7.23 -14.18 -19.91
CA PRO A 4 -8.24 -14.37 -18.89
C PRO A 4 -7.60 -15.13 -17.72
N PRO A 5 -8.14 -14.99 -16.50
CA PRO A 5 -7.68 -15.82 -15.38
C PRO A 5 -7.64 -17.27 -15.82
N GLU A 6 -6.63 -18.02 -15.36
CA GLU A 6 -6.51 -19.44 -15.67
C GLU A 6 -7.83 -20.17 -15.36
N GLU A 7 -8.14 -21.18 -16.17
CA GLU A 7 -9.29 -22.04 -15.95
C GLU A 7 -9.27 -22.52 -14.49
N PRO A 8 -10.30 -22.22 -13.69
CA PRO A 8 -10.23 -22.43 -12.25
C PRO A 8 -10.17 -23.91 -11.90
N ILE A 9 -10.61 -24.79 -12.81
CA ILE A 9 -10.57 -26.25 -12.65
C ILE A 9 -9.44 -26.84 -13.50
N THR A 10 -8.54 -27.57 -12.85
CA THR A 10 -7.49 -28.34 -13.53
C THR A 10 -7.65 -29.81 -13.20
N CYS A 11 -7.77 -30.68 -14.21
CA CYS A 11 -7.91 -32.13 -14.02
C CYS A 11 -6.76 -32.86 -14.70
N THR A 12 -6.25 -33.92 -14.07
CA THR A 12 -5.09 -34.67 -14.57
C THR A 12 -5.45 -35.86 -15.46
N ASN A 13 -6.72 -36.27 -15.49
CA ASN A 13 -7.19 -37.38 -16.33
C ASN A 13 -8.63 -37.13 -16.81
N GLY A 14 -8.77 -36.51 -17.99
CA GLY A 14 -10.06 -36.06 -18.49
C GLY A 14 -10.73 -35.13 -17.46
N ASN A 15 -11.92 -35.50 -17.00
CA ASN A 15 -12.65 -34.77 -15.96
C ASN A 15 -12.47 -35.38 -14.55
N SER A 16 -11.40 -36.13 -14.30
CA SER A 16 -11.12 -36.78 -13.01
C SER A 16 -9.82 -36.28 -12.38
N LYS A 17 -9.72 -36.45 -11.04
CA LYS A 17 -8.60 -35.98 -10.21
C LYS A 17 -8.33 -34.49 -10.45
N CYS A 18 -9.28 -33.69 -10.01
CA CYS A 18 -9.34 -32.27 -10.26
C CYS A 18 -8.89 -31.45 -9.06
N THR A 19 -8.35 -30.28 -9.34
CA THR A 19 -8.11 -29.22 -8.37
C THR A 19 -8.90 -27.98 -8.79
N ILE A 20 -9.32 -27.18 -7.82
CA ILE A 20 -9.90 -25.87 -8.07
C ILE A 20 -9.18 -24.77 -7.31
N THR A 21 -8.96 -23.64 -7.96
CA THR A 21 -8.45 -22.40 -7.36
C THR A 21 -9.38 -21.23 -7.66
N ASN A 22 -9.27 -20.16 -6.87
CA ASN A 22 -9.90 -18.90 -7.23
C ASN A 22 -9.07 -18.14 -8.28
N SER A 23 -9.62 -17.05 -8.83
CA SER A 23 -8.93 -16.18 -9.80
C SER A 23 -7.59 -15.60 -9.29
N TYR A 24 -7.37 -15.58 -7.98
CA TYR A 24 -6.13 -15.13 -7.33
C TYR A 24 -5.08 -16.26 -7.19
N GLY A 25 -5.42 -17.48 -7.62
CA GLY A 25 -4.59 -18.67 -7.59
C GLY A 25 -4.42 -19.34 -6.22
N ILE A 26 -4.98 -18.77 -5.14
CA ILE A 26 -4.80 -19.32 -3.79
C ILE A 26 -5.86 -18.85 -2.78
N PHE A 27 -6.39 -19.80 -2.01
CA PHE A 27 -7.34 -19.53 -0.93
C PHE A 27 -6.68 -18.96 0.34
N PRO A 28 -7.45 -18.39 1.30
CA PRO A 28 -6.90 -17.75 2.51
C PRO A 28 -6.00 -18.66 3.36
N ASP A 29 -6.39 -19.91 3.58
CA ASP A 29 -5.59 -20.86 4.37
C ASP A 29 -4.42 -21.50 3.61
N ARG A 30 -4.27 -21.15 2.33
CA ARG A 30 -3.26 -21.62 1.37
C ARG A 30 -3.33 -23.09 1.00
N THR A 31 -4.44 -23.78 1.30
CA THR A 31 -4.58 -25.18 0.90
C THR A 31 -5.21 -25.32 -0.48
N ILE A 32 -4.81 -26.37 -1.18
CA ILE A 32 -5.34 -26.75 -2.49
C ILE A 32 -6.69 -27.41 -2.29
N CYS A 33 -7.67 -26.98 -3.08
CA CYS A 33 -8.98 -27.59 -3.09
C CYS A 33 -9.02 -28.72 -4.11
N ARG A 34 -9.27 -29.96 -3.65
CA ARG A 34 -9.34 -31.15 -4.51
C ARG A 34 -10.77 -31.60 -4.72
N ALA A 35 -10.97 -32.29 -5.83
CA ALA A 35 -12.23 -32.93 -6.22
C ALA A 35 -11.94 -34.19 -7.04
N GLY A 36 -12.80 -35.20 -6.90
CA GLY A 36 -12.67 -36.47 -7.60
C GLY A 36 -12.96 -36.31 -9.09
N SER A 37 -13.89 -35.41 -9.42
CA SER A 37 -14.26 -35.11 -10.81
C SER A 37 -14.91 -33.75 -10.99
N ALA A 38 -15.04 -33.31 -12.25
CA ALA A 38 -15.79 -32.14 -12.67
C ALA A 38 -16.85 -32.48 -13.74
N ALA A 39 -17.98 -31.80 -13.71
CA ALA A 39 -19.05 -31.88 -14.71
C ALA A 39 -19.31 -30.51 -15.32
N TYR A 40 -19.66 -30.49 -16.60
CA TYR A 40 -19.83 -29.28 -17.41
C TYR A 40 -21.18 -29.31 -18.15
N PRO A 41 -22.32 -29.27 -17.43
CA PRO A 41 -23.63 -29.31 -18.04
C PRO A 41 -23.83 -28.15 -19.02
N THR A 42 -24.47 -28.43 -20.15
CA THR A 42 -24.78 -27.48 -21.24
C THR A 42 -26.27 -27.13 -21.33
N SER A 43 -27.08 -27.79 -20.49
CA SER A 43 -28.52 -27.60 -20.39
C SER A 43 -29.02 -27.89 -18.97
N GLU A 44 -30.23 -27.42 -18.67
CA GLU A 44 -30.92 -27.73 -17.41
C GLU A 44 -31.12 -29.25 -17.22
N ALA A 45 -31.42 -29.99 -18.29
CA ALA A 45 -31.58 -31.44 -18.24
C ALA A 45 -30.28 -32.16 -17.84
N GLU A 46 -29.14 -31.74 -18.40
CA GLU A 46 -27.83 -32.28 -18.02
C GLU A 46 -27.44 -31.91 -16.58
N LEU A 47 -27.78 -30.70 -16.13
CA LEU A 47 -27.58 -30.30 -14.73
C LEU A 47 -28.40 -31.18 -13.77
N ILE A 48 -29.68 -31.40 -14.09
CA ILE A 48 -30.58 -32.28 -13.31
C ILE A 48 -29.99 -33.70 -13.24
N ALA A 49 -29.58 -34.26 -14.38
CA ALA A 49 -28.97 -35.59 -14.45
C ALA A 49 -27.66 -35.67 -13.64
N THR A 50 -26.84 -34.62 -13.69
CA THR A 50 -25.58 -34.54 -12.94
C THR A 50 -25.83 -34.54 -11.43
N VAL A 51 -26.78 -33.72 -10.95
CA VAL A 51 -27.13 -33.67 -9.53
C VAL A 51 -27.79 -34.97 -9.06
N ALA A 52 -28.61 -35.61 -9.90
CA ALA A 52 -29.20 -36.91 -9.61
C ALA A 52 -28.13 -38.02 -9.46
N ASP A 53 -27.15 -38.10 -10.38
CA ASP A 53 -26.03 -39.05 -10.28
C ASP A 53 -25.19 -38.81 -9.04
N GLY A 54 -24.80 -37.56 -8.79
CA GLY A 54 -24.04 -37.18 -7.60
C GLY A 54 -24.77 -37.52 -6.31
N THR A 55 -26.09 -37.28 -6.26
CA THR A 55 -26.94 -37.62 -5.11
C THR A 55 -27.05 -39.12 -4.90
N ARG A 56 -27.32 -39.89 -5.97
CA ARG A 56 -27.38 -41.36 -5.92
C ARG A 56 -26.08 -41.99 -5.42
N ARG A 57 -24.94 -41.37 -5.74
CA ARG A 57 -23.61 -41.82 -5.31
C ARG A 57 -23.18 -41.26 -3.96
N GLY A 58 -23.99 -40.40 -3.33
CA GLY A 58 -23.66 -39.76 -2.05
C GLY A 58 -22.46 -38.80 -2.13
N LEU A 59 -22.18 -38.23 -3.30
CA LEU A 59 -21.02 -37.35 -3.49
C LEU A 59 -21.29 -35.96 -2.93
N LYS A 60 -20.25 -35.37 -2.31
CA LYS A 60 -20.20 -33.93 -2.08
C LYS A 60 -20.13 -33.20 -3.41
N MET A 61 -20.92 -32.14 -3.59
CA MET A 61 -21.06 -31.39 -4.83
C MET A 61 -20.86 -29.89 -4.57
N LYS A 62 -20.19 -29.19 -5.50
CA LYS A 62 -20.16 -27.72 -5.49
C LYS A 62 -20.31 -27.15 -6.88
N ALA A 63 -21.16 -26.13 -6.99
CA ALA A 63 -21.23 -25.31 -8.19
C ALA A 63 -19.98 -24.43 -8.27
N THR A 64 -19.42 -24.32 -9.47
CA THR A 64 -18.24 -23.52 -9.77
C THR A 64 -18.55 -22.59 -10.94
N THR A 65 -18.14 -21.34 -10.84
CA THR A 65 -18.34 -20.35 -11.90
C THR A 65 -17.11 -20.31 -12.81
N GLN A 66 -17.29 -19.78 -14.02
CA GLN A 66 -16.23 -19.70 -15.05
C GLN A 66 -14.88 -19.17 -14.52
N PHE A 67 -14.89 -18.22 -13.58
CA PHE A 67 -13.65 -17.61 -13.06
C PHE A 67 -13.40 -17.86 -11.57
N SER A 68 -14.30 -18.54 -10.87
CA SER A 68 -14.21 -18.83 -9.42
C SER A 68 -13.66 -17.64 -8.57
N HIS A 69 -14.18 -16.43 -8.77
CA HIS A 69 -13.54 -15.20 -8.28
C HIS A 69 -13.69 -14.93 -6.76
N SER A 70 -14.42 -15.78 -6.02
CA SER A 70 -14.56 -15.60 -4.58
C SER A 70 -13.24 -15.89 -3.87
N ILE A 71 -12.86 -15.01 -2.93
CA ILE A 71 -11.70 -15.22 -2.07
C ILE A 71 -11.90 -16.44 -1.16
N PRO A 72 -13.04 -16.62 -0.47
CA PRO A 72 -13.25 -17.79 0.39
C PRO A 72 -13.48 -19.08 -0.40
N LYS A 73 -13.38 -20.20 0.31
CA LYS A 73 -13.47 -21.57 -0.23
C LYS A 73 -14.91 -22.06 -0.49
N LEU A 74 -15.79 -21.17 -0.93
CA LEU A 74 -17.19 -21.49 -1.20
C LEU A 74 -17.35 -22.63 -2.22
N VAL A 75 -16.44 -22.69 -3.19
CA VAL A 75 -16.43 -23.68 -4.28
C VAL A 75 -15.85 -25.04 -3.91
N CYS A 76 -15.32 -25.20 -2.69
CA CYS A 76 -14.69 -26.45 -2.27
C CYS A 76 -15.72 -27.48 -1.81
N PRO A 77 -15.80 -28.68 -2.43
CA PRO A 77 -16.75 -29.72 -2.03
C PRO A 77 -16.37 -30.38 -0.69
N GLY A 78 -15.09 -30.34 -0.32
CA GLY A 78 -14.56 -31.02 0.86
C GLY A 78 -14.27 -32.50 0.58
N GLY A 79 -13.06 -32.95 0.93
CA GLY A 79 -12.56 -34.29 0.60
C GLY A 79 -11.95 -34.39 -0.80
N GLU A 80 -11.49 -35.59 -1.17
CA GLU A 80 -10.84 -35.86 -2.47
C GLU A 80 -11.79 -36.41 -3.53
N ASP A 81 -12.97 -36.90 -3.15
CA ASP A 81 -13.92 -37.58 -4.04
C ASP A 81 -15.08 -36.69 -4.53
N GLY A 82 -15.10 -35.41 -4.14
CA GLY A 82 -16.20 -34.50 -4.46
C GLY A 82 -16.35 -34.21 -5.96
N LEU A 83 -17.54 -33.75 -6.36
CA LEU A 83 -17.88 -33.35 -7.72
C LEU A 83 -17.98 -31.82 -7.84
N LEU A 84 -17.22 -31.24 -8.75
CA LEU A 84 -17.39 -29.86 -9.19
C LEU A 84 -18.42 -29.81 -10.32
N ILE A 85 -19.32 -28.84 -10.30
CA ILE A 85 -20.33 -28.62 -11.35
C ILE A 85 -20.11 -27.23 -11.92
N SER A 86 -19.44 -27.14 -13.07
CA SER A 86 -19.15 -25.86 -13.73
C SER A 86 -20.37 -25.31 -14.44
N THR A 87 -20.68 -24.04 -14.17
CA THR A 87 -21.76 -23.32 -14.86
C THR A 87 -21.27 -22.61 -16.13
N GLU A 88 -20.01 -22.77 -16.53
CA GLU A 88 -19.42 -22.06 -17.69
C GLU A 88 -20.22 -22.24 -18.99
N ARG A 89 -20.87 -23.41 -19.17
CA ARG A 89 -21.65 -23.75 -20.38
C ARG A 89 -23.16 -23.59 -20.21
N LEU A 90 -23.60 -23.15 -19.03
CA LEU A 90 -24.97 -22.75 -18.72
C LEU A 90 -25.08 -21.22 -18.80
N ASN A 91 -24.77 -20.65 -19.96
CA ASN A 91 -24.55 -19.22 -20.15
C ASN A 91 -25.49 -18.59 -21.20
N LYS A 92 -26.70 -19.12 -21.37
CA LYS A 92 -27.68 -18.59 -22.33
C LYS A 92 -28.64 -17.57 -21.71
N VAL A 93 -28.96 -16.54 -22.49
CA VAL A 93 -30.14 -15.70 -22.26
C VAL A 93 -31.35 -16.41 -22.88
N LEU A 94 -32.35 -16.72 -22.05
CA LEU A 94 -33.47 -17.58 -22.43
C LEU A 94 -34.67 -16.78 -22.93
N ASN A 95 -34.93 -15.61 -22.32
CA ASN A 95 -36.04 -14.74 -22.70
C ASN A 95 -35.80 -13.29 -22.27
N ILE A 96 -36.26 -12.33 -23.07
CA ILE A 96 -36.32 -10.91 -22.72
C ILE A 96 -37.73 -10.41 -23.04
N ASP A 97 -38.47 -10.01 -22.00
CA ASP A 97 -39.80 -9.41 -22.14
C ASP A 97 -39.71 -7.91 -21.89
N THR A 98 -39.82 -7.12 -22.95
CA THR A 98 -39.74 -5.66 -22.90
C THR A 98 -40.98 -5.01 -22.28
N ASN A 99 -42.15 -5.66 -22.36
CA ASN A 99 -43.38 -5.14 -21.78
C ASN A 99 -43.37 -5.35 -20.26
N ALA A 100 -42.98 -6.55 -19.82
CA ALA A 100 -42.83 -6.84 -18.40
C ALA A 100 -41.55 -6.23 -17.80
N MET A 101 -40.61 -5.79 -18.64
CA MET A 101 -39.24 -5.38 -18.27
C MET A 101 -38.54 -6.48 -17.48
N THR A 102 -38.51 -7.70 -18.03
CA THR A 102 -37.89 -8.85 -17.38
C THR A 102 -36.92 -9.58 -18.30
N MET A 103 -35.93 -10.23 -17.72
CA MET A 103 -34.99 -11.07 -18.45
C MET A 103 -34.75 -12.38 -17.70
N THR A 104 -34.89 -13.50 -18.39
CA THR A 104 -34.59 -14.84 -17.85
C THR A 104 -33.29 -15.36 -18.43
N VAL A 105 -32.37 -15.76 -17.56
CA VAL A 105 -31.01 -16.17 -17.92
C VAL A 105 -30.60 -17.44 -17.18
N GLU A 106 -29.66 -18.17 -17.76
CA GLU A 106 -28.94 -19.24 -17.07
C GLU A 106 -27.88 -18.68 -16.11
N SER A 107 -27.54 -19.45 -15.06
CA SER A 107 -26.69 -18.99 -13.97
C SER A 107 -25.22 -18.70 -14.34
N GLY A 108 -24.75 -19.22 -15.47
CA GLY A 108 -23.42 -18.99 -16.02
C GLY A 108 -23.29 -17.73 -16.86
N VAL A 109 -24.40 -17.04 -17.18
CA VAL A 109 -24.36 -15.76 -17.92
C VAL A 109 -23.49 -14.76 -17.15
N THR A 110 -22.54 -14.12 -17.84
CA THR A 110 -21.69 -13.10 -17.24
C THR A 110 -22.44 -11.79 -17.07
N LEU A 111 -22.02 -10.95 -16.12
CA LEU A 111 -22.59 -9.61 -15.92
C LEU A 111 -22.45 -8.76 -17.19
N ARG A 112 -21.33 -8.94 -17.91
CA ARG A 112 -21.12 -8.32 -19.22
C ARG A 112 -22.24 -8.64 -20.21
N ASP A 113 -22.51 -9.93 -20.40
CA ASP A 113 -23.51 -10.40 -21.36
C ASP A 113 -24.91 -9.97 -20.91
N LEU A 114 -25.20 -10.08 -19.61
CA LEU A 114 -26.45 -9.60 -19.03
C LEU A 114 -26.70 -8.11 -19.33
N ILE A 115 -25.70 -7.25 -19.11
CA ILE A 115 -25.80 -5.81 -19.40
C ILE A 115 -25.95 -5.57 -20.90
N SER A 116 -25.18 -6.27 -21.74
CA SER A 116 -25.20 -6.11 -23.20
C SER A 116 -26.56 -6.48 -23.78
N GLU A 117 -27.10 -7.65 -23.42
CA GLU A 117 -28.40 -8.12 -23.89
C GLU A 117 -29.55 -7.24 -23.37
N ALA A 118 -29.47 -6.76 -22.13
CA ALA A 118 -30.47 -5.81 -21.61
C ALA A 118 -30.46 -4.50 -22.42
N ALA A 119 -29.27 -3.96 -22.69
CA ALA A 119 -29.12 -2.72 -23.44
C ALA A 119 -29.62 -2.83 -24.89
N LYS A 120 -29.44 -3.98 -25.56
CA LYS A 120 -30.02 -4.26 -26.90
C LYS A 120 -31.55 -4.13 -26.88
N ALA A 121 -32.17 -4.58 -25.79
CA ALA A 121 -33.61 -4.46 -25.56
C ALA A 121 -34.07 -3.10 -24.99
N LYS A 122 -33.17 -2.11 -24.90
CA LYS A 122 -33.42 -0.80 -24.27
C LYS A 122 -33.80 -0.89 -22.79
N LEU A 123 -33.27 -1.89 -22.09
CA LEU A 123 -33.41 -2.09 -20.66
C LEU A 123 -32.05 -2.01 -19.95
N ALA A 124 -32.08 -1.91 -18.63
CA ALA A 124 -30.89 -1.92 -17.77
C ALA A 124 -31.16 -2.62 -16.44
N LEU A 125 -30.16 -3.34 -15.92
CA LEU A 125 -30.08 -3.70 -14.51
C LEU A 125 -29.53 -2.47 -13.75
N PRO A 126 -30.28 -1.85 -12.83
CA PRO A 126 -29.96 -0.50 -12.35
C PRO A 126 -28.69 -0.44 -11.49
N TYR A 127 -28.45 -1.44 -10.64
CA TYR A 127 -27.29 -1.50 -9.75
C TYR A 127 -26.47 -2.75 -10.04
N THR A 128 -25.20 -2.55 -10.38
CA THR A 128 -24.29 -3.62 -10.78
C THR A 128 -22.96 -3.53 -10.04
N PRO A 129 -22.33 -4.67 -9.71
CA PRO A 129 -20.94 -4.70 -9.28
C PRO A 129 -19.99 -4.19 -10.38
N TYR A 130 -18.77 -3.79 -10.02
CA TYR A 130 -17.81 -3.20 -10.97
C TYR A 130 -17.09 -4.18 -11.88
N TRP A 131 -17.02 -5.46 -11.53
CA TRP A 131 -16.30 -6.43 -12.33
C TRP A 131 -17.24 -7.23 -13.25
N TRP A 132 -17.07 -7.06 -14.56
CA TRP A 132 -17.90 -7.68 -15.61
C TRP A 132 -17.79 -9.20 -15.72
N GLY A 133 -16.71 -9.79 -15.21
CA GLY A 133 -16.49 -11.24 -15.25
C GLY A 133 -17.35 -12.04 -14.26
N LEU A 134 -18.10 -11.39 -13.37
CA LEU A 134 -18.99 -12.11 -12.45
C LEU A 134 -20.11 -12.82 -13.21
N THR A 135 -20.37 -14.09 -12.91
CA THR A 135 -21.56 -14.79 -13.41
C THR A 135 -22.78 -14.49 -12.55
N VAL A 136 -23.97 -14.60 -13.13
CA VAL A 136 -25.25 -14.43 -12.41
C VAL A 136 -25.32 -15.31 -11.16
N GLY A 137 -24.97 -16.59 -11.26
CA GLY A 137 -24.93 -17.52 -10.14
C GLY A 137 -23.91 -17.13 -9.07
N GLY A 138 -22.74 -16.62 -9.48
CA GLY A 138 -21.73 -16.10 -8.56
C GLY A 138 -22.22 -14.86 -7.82
N MET A 139 -22.85 -13.91 -8.52
CA MET A 139 -23.40 -12.70 -7.93
C MET A 139 -24.44 -13.01 -6.85
N LEU A 140 -25.38 -13.93 -7.15
CA LEU A 140 -26.38 -14.35 -6.18
C LEU A 140 -25.78 -15.12 -5.00
N GLY A 141 -24.83 -16.02 -5.27
CA GLY A 141 -24.19 -16.85 -4.25
C GLY A 141 -23.33 -16.09 -3.24
N THR A 142 -22.86 -14.90 -3.58
CA THR A 142 -22.01 -14.08 -2.69
C THR A 142 -22.64 -12.77 -2.22
N GLY A 143 -23.90 -12.50 -2.57
CA GLY A 143 -24.58 -11.24 -2.26
C GLY A 143 -23.93 -10.03 -2.94
N ALA A 144 -23.53 -10.17 -4.20
CA ALA A 144 -22.89 -9.09 -4.95
C ALA A 144 -23.83 -7.91 -5.15
N HIS A 145 -23.28 -6.69 -5.11
CA HIS A 145 -24.05 -5.46 -5.08
C HIS A 145 -23.32 -4.29 -5.76
N GLY A 146 -24.09 -3.32 -6.22
CA GLY A 146 -23.63 -1.98 -6.62
C GLY A 146 -23.50 -1.05 -5.43
N SER A 147 -23.82 0.24 -5.62
CA SER A 147 -23.84 1.24 -4.54
C SER A 147 -25.10 2.10 -4.66
N THR A 148 -25.96 2.10 -3.63
CA THR A 148 -27.11 3.02 -3.51
C THR A 148 -27.76 2.95 -2.13
N LEU A 149 -28.49 4.02 -1.75
CA LEU A 149 -29.51 4.03 -0.69
C LEU A 149 -30.94 4.22 -1.24
N TRP A 150 -31.12 4.09 -2.55
CA TRP A 150 -32.38 4.40 -3.25
C TRP A 150 -33.13 3.14 -3.66
N GLY A 151 -34.44 3.30 -3.89
CA GLY A 151 -35.29 2.26 -4.49
C GLY A 151 -35.28 0.94 -3.73
N LYS A 152 -35.18 -0.17 -4.46
CA LYS A 152 -35.09 -1.54 -3.90
C LYS A 152 -33.73 -1.86 -3.27
N GLY A 153 -32.71 -1.03 -3.50
CA GLY A 153 -31.37 -1.24 -2.98
C GLY A 153 -30.36 -1.73 -4.01
N SER A 154 -29.12 -1.91 -3.55
CA SER A 154 -27.97 -2.15 -4.44
C SER A 154 -27.65 -3.62 -4.69
N ALA A 155 -28.25 -4.56 -3.94
CA ALA A 155 -27.93 -5.97 -4.07
C ALA A 155 -28.60 -6.59 -5.29
N VAL A 156 -27.84 -7.37 -6.07
CA VAL A 156 -28.32 -7.94 -7.34
C VAL A 156 -29.48 -8.92 -7.09
N HIS A 157 -29.47 -9.63 -5.96
CA HIS A 157 -30.52 -10.59 -5.62
C HIS A 157 -31.88 -9.94 -5.33
N ASP A 158 -31.94 -8.65 -4.97
CA ASP A 158 -33.21 -7.94 -4.72
C ASP A 158 -33.99 -7.66 -6.04
N TYR A 159 -33.36 -7.86 -7.19
CA TYR A 159 -33.96 -7.73 -8.52
C TYR A 159 -34.42 -9.06 -9.11
N VAL A 160 -34.30 -10.15 -8.36
CA VAL A 160 -34.72 -11.49 -8.82
C VAL A 160 -36.19 -11.72 -8.49
N ILE A 161 -37.00 -12.00 -9.51
CA ILE A 161 -38.45 -12.21 -9.39
C ILE A 161 -38.89 -13.65 -9.70
N GLY A 162 -37.97 -14.48 -10.17
CA GLY A 162 -38.26 -15.85 -10.59
C GLY A 162 -37.00 -16.69 -10.59
N LEU A 163 -37.16 -17.97 -10.24
CA LEU A 163 -36.03 -18.77 -9.84
C LEU A 163 -36.24 -20.28 -10.02
N THR A 164 -35.20 -21.08 -10.27
CA THR A 164 -35.29 -22.56 -10.43
C THR A 164 -34.08 -23.28 -9.86
N ILE A 165 -34.31 -23.96 -8.74
CA ILE A 165 -33.26 -24.58 -7.94
C ILE A 165 -33.24 -26.07 -8.20
N VAL A 166 -32.07 -26.57 -8.60
CA VAL A 166 -31.77 -28.01 -8.68
C VAL A 166 -31.02 -28.41 -7.42
N SER A 167 -31.52 -29.42 -6.72
CA SER A 167 -31.00 -29.84 -5.41
C SER A 167 -31.14 -31.35 -5.22
N PRO A 168 -30.49 -31.95 -4.20
CA PRO A 168 -30.61 -33.38 -3.94
C PRO A 168 -32.06 -33.77 -3.62
N GLY A 169 -32.50 -34.88 -4.20
CA GLY A 169 -33.81 -35.48 -3.94
C GLY A 169 -33.70 -36.84 -3.25
N SER A 170 -34.83 -37.37 -2.79
CA SER A 170 -34.90 -38.76 -2.35
C SER A 170 -34.92 -39.71 -3.56
N GLU A 171 -34.79 -41.01 -3.32
CA GLU A 171 -34.93 -42.03 -4.37
C GLU A 171 -36.29 -41.93 -5.09
N VAL A 172 -37.36 -41.58 -4.37
CA VAL A 172 -38.71 -41.37 -4.94
C VAL A 172 -38.75 -40.18 -5.90
N ASP A 173 -37.91 -39.17 -5.67
CA ASP A 173 -37.76 -38.01 -6.55
C ASP A 173 -36.76 -38.28 -7.69
N GLY A 174 -36.29 -39.53 -7.87
CA GLY A 174 -35.21 -39.83 -8.82
C GLY A 174 -33.86 -39.24 -8.41
N PHE A 175 -33.63 -39.08 -7.11
CA PHE A 175 -32.41 -38.49 -6.51
C PHE A 175 -32.21 -36.99 -6.79
N VAL A 176 -33.19 -36.29 -7.34
CA VAL A 176 -33.09 -34.84 -7.63
C VAL A 176 -34.42 -34.14 -7.41
N LYS A 177 -34.40 -32.92 -6.88
CA LYS A 177 -35.57 -32.04 -6.79
C LYS A 177 -35.32 -30.75 -7.55
N VAL A 178 -36.23 -30.44 -8.46
CA VAL A 178 -36.30 -29.17 -9.18
C VAL A 178 -37.44 -28.35 -8.60
N ARG A 179 -37.13 -27.17 -8.04
CA ARG A 179 -38.11 -26.25 -7.48
C ARG A 179 -38.14 -24.97 -8.31
N GLN A 180 -39.29 -24.61 -8.82
CA GLN A 180 -39.50 -23.30 -9.45
C GLN A 180 -40.14 -22.37 -8.42
N LEU A 181 -39.51 -21.23 -8.22
CA LEU A 181 -39.92 -20.22 -7.26
C LEU A 181 -40.22 -18.93 -8.02
N LYS A 182 -41.20 -18.17 -7.55
CA LYS A 182 -41.63 -16.89 -8.10
C LYS A 182 -41.79 -15.85 -7.00
N GLU A 183 -41.86 -14.57 -7.39
CA GLU A 183 -42.12 -13.47 -6.47
C GLU A 183 -43.35 -13.77 -5.59
N GLY A 184 -43.16 -13.67 -4.27
CA GLY A 184 -44.15 -14.05 -3.25
C GLY A 184 -43.90 -15.39 -2.57
N ASP A 185 -43.09 -16.29 -3.14
CA ASP A 185 -42.65 -17.50 -2.45
C ASP A 185 -41.60 -17.14 -1.39
N GLU A 186 -41.82 -17.53 -0.12
CA GLU A 186 -40.87 -17.26 0.98
C GLU A 186 -39.45 -17.83 0.69
N GLU A 187 -39.38 -18.87 -0.13
CA GLU A 187 -38.16 -19.61 -0.45
C GLU A 187 -37.37 -19.01 -1.64
N LEU A 188 -37.87 -17.98 -2.34
CA LEU A 188 -37.32 -17.41 -3.61
C LEU A 188 -35.85 -16.95 -3.54
N ASN A 189 -35.25 -16.93 -2.37
CA ASN A 189 -33.91 -16.41 -2.13
C ASN A 189 -32.73 -17.30 -2.64
N ALA A 190 -32.88 -18.28 -3.57
CA ALA A 190 -31.82 -19.32 -3.80
C ALA A 190 -31.50 -20.03 -5.20
N ALA A 191 -31.53 -19.42 -6.42
CA ALA A 191 -30.94 -19.83 -7.77
C ALA A 191 -31.77 -20.40 -9.00
N LYS A 192 -31.27 -20.18 -10.28
CA LYS A 192 -31.83 -19.87 -11.67
C LYS A 192 -32.64 -18.59 -11.69
N VAL A 193 -32.63 -17.74 -12.72
CA VAL A 193 -32.91 -16.31 -12.47
C VAL A 193 -33.72 -15.60 -13.56
N THR A 194 -34.84 -15.01 -13.14
CA THR A 194 -35.55 -13.96 -13.86
C THR A 194 -35.34 -12.63 -13.13
N PHE A 195 -34.76 -11.65 -13.82
CA PHE A 195 -34.54 -10.31 -13.30
C PHE A 195 -35.69 -9.38 -13.65
N LYS A 196 -36.04 -8.47 -12.72
CA LYS A 196 -36.75 -7.23 -13.00
C LYS A 196 -35.74 -6.16 -13.43
N LEU A 197 -35.97 -5.57 -14.59
CA LEU A 197 -35.15 -4.52 -15.19
C LEU A 197 -35.86 -3.17 -15.18
N GLU A 198 -35.13 -2.12 -15.56
CA GLU A 198 -35.64 -0.78 -15.80
C GLU A 198 -35.43 -0.35 -17.26
N ALA A 199 -36.10 0.70 -17.69
CA ALA A 199 -35.81 1.34 -18.98
C ALA A 199 -34.36 1.86 -19.01
N LEU A 200 -33.65 1.69 -20.12
CA LEU A 200 -32.26 2.11 -20.27
C LEU A 200 -32.09 3.61 -20.00
N PHE A 201 -31.14 3.95 -19.14
CA PHE A 201 -30.87 5.32 -18.69
C PHE A 201 -29.40 5.70 -18.83
N LYS A 202 -29.12 7.01 -18.81
CA LYS A 202 -27.75 7.56 -18.81
C LYS A 202 -27.35 8.03 -17.41
N ARG A 203 -26.05 8.02 -17.14
CA ARG A 203 -25.44 8.51 -15.91
C ARG A 203 -24.37 9.55 -16.21
N SER A 204 -24.18 10.50 -15.30
CA SER A 204 -23.05 11.42 -15.28
C SER A 204 -22.21 11.17 -14.04
N ILE A 205 -20.89 11.09 -14.21
CA ILE A 205 -19.95 10.76 -13.14
C ILE A 205 -18.97 11.92 -13.01
N SER A 206 -18.83 12.45 -11.80
CA SER A 206 -17.83 13.45 -11.46
C SER A 206 -17.22 13.17 -10.08
N TYR A 207 -16.08 13.79 -9.79
CA TYR A 207 -15.35 13.57 -8.53
C TYR A 207 -15.17 14.88 -7.79
N VAL A 208 -15.44 14.86 -6.49
CA VAL A 208 -15.18 15.97 -5.59
C VAL A 208 -14.20 15.51 -4.53
N SER A 209 -13.04 16.18 -4.46
CA SER A 209 -12.06 15.93 -3.39
C SER A 209 -12.31 16.88 -2.23
N LYS A 210 -12.29 16.34 -1.00
CA LYS A 210 -12.39 17.12 0.24
C LYS A 210 -11.39 16.59 1.27
N ASP A 211 -11.25 17.36 2.34
CA ASP A 211 -10.68 16.88 3.60
C ASP A 211 -11.61 15.86 4.27
N ASP A 212 -11.05 14.90 5.01
CA ASP A 212 -11.83 13.84 5.65
C ASP A 212 -12.37 14.22 7.05
N SER A 213 -12.12 15.44 7.55
CA SER A 213 -12.57 15.90 8.87
C SER A 213 -14.07 15.73 9.12
N ASN A 214 -14.90 15.93 8.08
CA ASN A 214 -16.36 15.85 8.16
C ASN A 214 -16.92 14.58 7.52
N LEU A 215 -16.06 13.61 7.13
CA LEU A 215 -16.49 12.41 6.41
C LEU A 215 -17.61 11.67 7.15
N GLY A 216 -17.42 11.40 8.45
CA GLY A 216 -18.42 10.69 9.25
C GLY A 216 -19.78 11.40 9.35
N ASP A 217 -19.82 12.73 9.27
CA ASP A 217 -21.05 13.52 9.29
C ASP A 217 -21.74 13.57 7.93
N GLU A 218 -20.98 13.73 6.85
CA GLU A 218 -21.53 13.88 5.51
C GLU A 218 -21.95 12.54 4.89
N ILE A 219 -21.32 11.44 5.30
CA ILE A 219 -21.41 10.14 4.61
C ILE A 219 -22.85 9.66 4.39
N GLY A 220 -23.73 9.78 5.38
CA GLY A 220 -25.12 9.36 5.22
C GLY A 220 -25.92 10.27 4.29
N SER A 221 -25.72 11.58 4.37
CA SER A 221 -26.41 12.54 3.53
C SER A 221 -25.98 12.45 2.06
N PHE A 222 -24.69 12.16 1.81
CA PHE A 222 -24.14 12.02 0.48
C PHE A 222 -24.77 10.87 -0.30
N GLY A 223 -24.87 9.68 0.30
CA GLY A 223 -25.51 8.52 -0.33
C GLY A 223 -27.01 8.67 -0.56
N ARG A 224 -27.70 9.52 0.22
CA ARG A 224 -29.11 9.87 0.00
C ARG A 224 -29.28 10.92 -1.09
N LYS A 225 -28.26 11.73 -1.34
CA LYS A 225 -28.30 12.80 -2.34
C LYS A 225 -27.98 12.28 -3.75
N HIS A 226 -27.07 11.31 -3.86
CA HIS A 226 -26.58 10.81 -5.14
C HIS A 226 -26.91 9.33 -5.32
N GLU A 227 -27.59 8.98 -6.41
CA GLU A 227 -28.20 7.64 -6.57
C GLU A 227 -27.17 6.51 -6.60
N PHE A 228 -26.04 6.72 -7.27
CA PHE A 228 -24.97 5.71 -7.45
C PHE A 228 -23.66 6.10 -6.76
N ALA A 229 -23.78 6.85 -5.67
CA ALA A 229 -22.66 7.42 -4.92
C ALA A 229 -21.61 6.38 -4.51
N ASP A 230 -20.33 6.71 -4.63
CA ASP A 230 -19.25 6.02 -3.91
C ASP A 230 -18.36 7.04 -3.21
N ILE A 231 -17.60 6.56 -2.24
CA ILE A 231 -16.55 7.35 -1.61
C ILE A 231 -15.25 6.57 -1.61
N THR A 232 -14.15 7.20 -2.02
CA THR A 232 -12.80 6.65 -1.84
C THR A 232 -12.08 7.46 -0.77
N TRP A 233 -11.79 6.83 0.36
CA TRP A 233 -11.15 7.47 1.51
C TRP A 233 -9.66 7.11 1.59
N TYR A 234 -8.84 8.15 1.77
CA TYR A 234 -7.39 8.09 1.94
C TYR A 234 -7.04 8.69 3.31
N PRO A 235 -7.16 7.91 4.41
CA PRO A 235 -7.05 8.44 5.76
C PRO A 235 -5.65 8.97 6.11
N ALA A 236 -4.58 8.32 5.64
CA ALA A 236 -3.20 8.77 5.87
C ALA A 236 -2.89 10.09 5.12
N GLN A 237 -3.64 10.39 4.06
CA GLN A 237 -3.60 11.68 3.37
C GLN A 237 -4.61 12.70 3.92
N GLN A 238 -5.50 12.29 4.85
CA GLN A 238 -6.63 13.11 5.32
C GLN A 238 -7.51 13.60 4.17
N LYS A 239 -7.69 12.76 3.15
CA LYS A 239 -8.44 13.09 1.94
C LYS A 239 -9.53 12.09 1.66
N VAL A 240 -10.60 12.59 1.08
CA VAL A 240 -11.72 11.80 0.61
C VAL A 240 -12.15 12.27 -0.78
N PHE A 241 -12.44 11.31 -1.65
CA PHE A 241 -12.95 11.54 -3.00
C PHE A 241 -14.37 11.02 -3.07
N TYR A 242 -15.30 11.94 -3.26
CA TYR A 242 -16.71 11.67 -3.45
C TYR A 242 -17.00 11.48 -4.94
N ARG A 243 -17.49 10.30 -5.33
CA ARG A 243 -17.99 10.04 -6.68
C ARG A 243 -19.45 10.49 -6.75
N VAL A 244 -19.68 11.63 -7.36
CA VAL A 244 -21.02 12.17 -7.65
C VAL A 244 -21.50 11.48 -8.92
N ASP A 245 -22.52 10.63 -8.78
CA ASP A 245 -22.98 9.75 -9.84
C ASP A 245 -24.51 9.66 -9.83
N ASP A 246 -25.12 10.26 -10.85
CA ASP A 246 -26.55 10.48 -10.94
C ASP A 246 -27.09 10.19 -12.34
N ARG A 247 -28.37 9.83 -12.43
CA ARG A 247 -29.06 9.75 -13.71
C ARG A 247 -29.09 11.11 -14.40
N VAL A 248 -28.95 11.08 -15.72
CA VAL A 248 -29.10 12.26 -16.58
C VAL A 248 -30.01 11.95 -17.75
N SER A 249 -30.48 13.00 -18.42
CA SER A 249 -31.32 12.87 -19.60
C SER A 249 -30.61 12.07 -20.71
N SER A 250 -31.38 11.33 -21.50
CA SER A 250 -30.87 10.50 -22.59
C SER A 250 -30.18 11.32 -23.70
N ASN A 251 -30.50 12.62 -23.82
CA ASN A 251 -29.88 13.55 -24.76
C ASN A 251 -28.55 14.16 -24.26
N THR A 252 -28.13 13.92 -23.01
CA THR A 252 -26.85 14.39 -22.49
C THR A 252 -25.68 13.76 -23.27
N SER A 253 -24.70 14.58 -23.67
CA SER A 253 -23.52 14.12 -24.41
C SER A 253 -22.58 13.28 -23.54
N GLY A 254 -21.93 12.28 -24.14
CA GLY A 254 -21.03 11.36 -23.46
C GLY A 254 -20.78 10.10 -24.30
N ASN A 255 -19.68 9.40 -24.04
CA ASN A 255 -19.30 8.16 -24.74
C ASN A 255 -19.82 6.89 -24.05
N GLY A 256 -20.40 7.01 -22.85
CA GLY A 256 -20.94 5.89 -22.09
C GLY A 256 -19.89 4.94 -21.51
N LEU A 257 -18.62 5.36 -21.44
CA LEU A 257 -17.53 4.56 -20.87
C LEU A 257 -17.15 5.15 -19.52
N TYR A 258 -17.37 4.39 -18.44
CA TYR A 258 -16.74 4.70 -17.17
C TYR A 258 -15.36 4.09 -17.14
N ASP A 259 -14.46 5.03 -17.10
CA ASP A 259 -13.09 4.78 -17.32
C ASP A 259 -12.54 4.50 -15.86
N PHE A 260 -12.28 3.24 -15.48
CA PHE A 260 -11.71 2.90 -14.15
C PHE A 260 -10.38 2.16 -14.26
N ILE A 261 -9.39 2.54 -13.45
CA ILE A 261 -7.99 2.10 -13.62
C ILE A 261 -7.76 0.66 -13.13
N PRO A 262 -8.19 0.26 -11.92
CA PRO A 262 -7.93 -1.09 -11.41
C PRO A 262 -8.43 -2.23 -12.31
N PHE A 263 -9.42 -2.02 -13.18
CA PHE A 263 -9.96 -3.06 -14.09
C PHE A 263 -9.41 -2.97 -15.54
N ARG A 264 -8.34 -2.18 -15.77
CA ARG A 264 -7.61 -2.14 -17.06
C ARG A 264 -6.64 -3.32 -17.20
N SER A 265 -6.55 -3.86 -18.40
CA SER A 265 -5.37 -4.63 -18.80
C SER A 265 -4.16 -3.70 -18.87
N SER A 266 -3.03 -4.11 -18.31
CA SER A 266 -1.76 -3.35 -18.35
C SER A 266 -0.67 -4.18 -19.03
N PRO A 267 0.38 -3.55 -19.59
CA PRO A 267 1.50 -4.31 -20.16
C PRO A 267 2.13 -5.24 -19.13
N SER A 268 2.31 -6.50 -19.48
CA SER A 268 2.80 -7.57 -18.60
C SER A 268 4.17 -7.27 -18.00
N VAL A 269 5.04 -6.56 -18.74
CA VAL A 269 6.35 -6.08 -18.27
C VAL A 269 6.21 -5.03 -17.17
N VAL A 270 5.24 -4.12 -17.29
CA VAL A 270 4.95 -3.10 -16.26
C VAL A 270 4.42 -3.78 -14.98
N LEU A 271 3.53 -4.76 -15.13
CA LEU A 271 3.05 -5.58 -14.00
C LEU A 271 4.18 -6.38 -13.34
N ALA A 272 5.10 -6.95 -14.12
CA ALA A 272 6.26 -7.69 -13.61
C ALA A 272 7.29 -6.78 -12.91
N LEU A 273 7.48 -5.55 -13.40
CA LEU A 273 8.35 -4.54 -12.79
C LEU A 273 7.73 -3.86 -11.56
N ALA A 274 6.40 -3.81 -11.46
CA ALA A 274 5.68 -3.28 -10.29
C ALA A 274 6.02 -4.02 -8.98
N ARG A 275 6.63 -5.21 -9.03
CA ARG A 275 7.17 -5.92 -7.86
C ARG A 275 8.57 -5.48 -7.42
N LEU A 276 9.30 -4.67 -8.20
CA LEU A 276 10.69 -4.32 -7.90
C LEU A 276 10.96 -2.85 -7.56
N THR A 277 10.06 -1.91 -7.84
CA THR A 277 10.19 -0.50 -7.41
C THR A 277 8.85 0.22 -7.55
N VAL A 278 8.41 0.92 -6.51
CA VAL A 278 7.28 1.87 -6.61
C VAL A 278 7.78 3.28 -6.27
N ILE A 279 8.17 4.04 -7.30
CA ILE A 279 8.28 5.50 -7.30
C ILE A 279 7.68 5.99 -8.63
N GLY A 280 6.70 6.89 -8.57
CA GLY A 280 6.10 7.53 -9.74
C GLY A 280 4.96 8.49 -9.38
N SER A 281 4.76 9.53 -10.19
CA SER A 281 3.82 10.64 -9.89
C SER A 281 2.35 10.30 -10.25
N GLN A 282 1.45 10.58 -9.29
CA GLN A 282 0.01 10.27 -9.25
C GLN A 282 -0.86 10.83 -10.41
N HIS A 283 -0.39 11.80 -11.19
CA HIS A 283 -1.26 12.60 -12.09
C HIS A 283 -1.42 12.03 -13.52
N LYS A 284 -1.04 10.77 -13.78
CA LYS A 284 -1.07 10.17 -15.13
C LYS A 284 -1.79 8.83 -15.24
N VAL A 285 -2.87 8.61 -14.48
CA VAL A 285 -3.64 7.38 -14.63
C VAL A 285 -5.11 7.69 -14.50
N GLN A 286 -5.86 7.56 -15.61
CA GLN A 286 -7.32 7.50 -15.64
C GLN A 286 -7.75 6.58 -16.83
N ALA A 287 -8.36 5.43 -16.47
CA ALA A 287 -9.78 5.17 -16.69
C ALA A 287 -10.24 4.33 -17.97
N SER A 288 -10.51 2.99 -17.91
CA SER A 288 -11.35 2.13 -18.86
C SER A 288 -11.36 0.63 -18.46
N GLY A 289 -12.48 -0.10 -18.47
CA GLY A 289 -12.47 -1.55 -18.18
C GLY A 289 -12.43 -2.42 -19.44
N THR A 290 -11.23 -2.86 -19.89
CA THR A 290 -11.05 -3.71 -21.10
C THR A 290 -10.32 -5.02 -20.82
N CYS A 291 -10.24 -5.48 -19.56
CA CYS A 291 -9.55 -6.75 -19.25
C CYS A 291 -10.12 -7.94 -20.05
N LEU A 292 -11.43 -7.96 -20.30
CA LEU A 292 -12.07 -8.97 -21.16
C LEU A 292 -12.05 -8.60 -22.66
N ASP A 293 -11.47 -7.47 -23.06
CA ASP A 293 -11.55 -6.84 -24.39
C ASP A 293 -10.20 -6.41 -25.00
N SER A 294 -9.06 -6.67 -24.35
CA SER A 294 -7.76 -6.27 -24.91
C SER A 294 -7.42 -7.05 -26.21
N LEU A 295 -6.37 -6.69 -26.94
CA LEU A 295 -5.98 -7.38 -28.19
C LEU A 295 -5.34 -8.74 -27.89
N GLU A 296 -5.51 -9.75 -28.76
CA GLU A 296 -4.80 -11.03 -28.62
C GLU A 296 -3.34 -10.77 -28.98
N ASP A 297 -2.54 -10.50 -27.95
CA ASP A 297 -1.19 -9.96 -28.11
C ASP A 297 -0.13 -10.89 -27.50
N ALA A 298 -0.40 -12.20 -27.42
CA ALA A 298 0.51 -13.19 -26.86
C ALA A 298 1.00 -12.86 -25.43
N SER A 299 0.09 -12.43 -24.55
CA SER A 299 0.38 -12.00 -23.17
C SER A 299 1.25 -10.74 -23.06
N ILE A 300 1.26 -9.87 -24.07
CA ILE A 300 1.89 -8.54 -23.95
C ILE A 300 1.09 -7.67 -22.97
N THR A 301 -0.24 -7.84 -22.87
CA THR A 301 -1.10 -7.21 -21.86
C THR A 301 -1.89 -8.22 -21.03
N ALA A 302 -2.13 -7.90 -19.76
CA ALA A 302 -2.86 -8.76 -18.83
C ALA A 302 -3.58 -8.00 -17.73
N CYS A 303 -4.51 -8.65 -17.05
CA CYS A 303 -5.16 -8.12 -15.85
C CYS A 303 -4.20 -8.07 -14.66
N ALA A 304 -4.34 -7.07 -13.81
CA ALA A 304 -3.48 -6.87 -12.65
C ALA A 304 -3.46 -8.08 -11.69
N TRP A 305 -4.59 -8.80 -11.61
CA TRP A 305 -4.79 -10.00 -10.77
C TRP A 305 -4.53 -11.32 -11.48
N ASP A 306 -4.05 -11.35 -12.73
CA ASP A 306 -3.73 -12.61 -13.42
C ASP A 306 -2.56 -13.33 -12.73
N PRO A 307 -2.76 -14.56 -12.20
CA PRO A 307 -1.73 -15.29 -11.46
C PRO A 307 -0.56 -15.76 -12.33
N ASN A 308 -0.73 -15.83 -13.66
CA ASN A 308 0.31 -16.27 -14.60
C ASN A 308 1.43 -15.25 -14.77
N ILE A 309 1.17 -14.00 -14.36
CA ILE A 309 2.13 -12.91 -14.41
C ILE A 309 2.55 -12.60 -12.98
N LYS A 310 3.81 -12.23 -12.79
CA LYS A 310 4.30 -11.71 -11.51
C LYS A 310 3.78 -10.27 -11.26
N GLY A 311 2.48 -10.04 -11.46
CA GLY A 311 1.76 -8.77 -11.27
C GLY A 311 1.31 -8.54 -9.82
N GLU A 312 0.19 -7.84 -9.64
CA GLU A 312 -0.34 -7.54 -8.30
C GLU A 312 -0.86 -8.83 -7.63
N PHE A 313 -0.36 -9.12 -6.43
CA PHE A 313 -0.88 -10.20 -5.60
C PHE A 313 -1.51 -9.59 -4.36
N PHE A 314 -2.82 -9.42 -4.39
CA PHE A 314 -3.57 -8.71 -3.37
C PHE A 314 -4.67 -9.58 -2.74
N HIS A 315 -5.18 -9.09 -1.62
CA HIS A 315 -6.39 -9.59 -0.97
C HIS A 315 -7.32 -8.40 -0.74
N GLN A 316 -8.60 -8.69 -0.57
CA GLN A 316 -9.60 -7.67 -0.30
C GLN A 316 -10.42 -8.07 0.92
N THR A 317 -10.36 -7.29 1.99
CA THR A 317 -11.27 -7.43 3.14
C THR A 317 -12.45 -6.48 2.92
N THR A 318 -13.68 -6.94 3.11
CA THR A 318 -14.87 -6.09 2.92
C THR A 318 -15.93 -6.37 3.96
N PHE A 319 -16.42 -5.33 4.62
CA PHE A 319 -17.45 -5.48 5.63
C PHE A 319 -18.44 -4.32 5.62
N SER A 320 -19.65 -4.61 6.07
CA SER A 320 -20.77 -3.69 6.11
C SER A 320 -20.97 -3.19 7.53
N VAL A 321 -20.72 -1.91 7.76
CA VAL A 321 -21.07 -1.24 9.02
C VAL A 321 -22.43 -0.59 8.85
N ALA A 322 -23.33 -0.76 9.83
CA ALA A 322 -24.63 -0.11 9.82
C ALA A 322 -24.48 1.42 9.65
N LEU A 323 -25.34 2.03 8.84
CA LEU A 323 -25.24 3.46 8.53
C LEU A 323 -25.29 4.34 9.80
N SER A 324 -26.05 3.91 10.81
CA SER A 324 -26.15 4.56 12.13
C SER A 324 -24.84 4.55 12.91
N SER A 325 -23.94 3.60 12.64
CA SER A 325 -22.66 3.41 13.33
C SER A 325 -21.46 3.84 12.50
N ALA A 326 -21.65 4.11 11.20
CA ALA A 326 -20.57 4.43 10.27
C ALA A 326 -19.74 5.63 10.71
N LYS A 327 -20.37 6.69 11.24
CA LYS A 327 -19.67 7.86 11.78
C LYS A 327 -18.69 7.47 12.87
N SER A 328 -19.15 6.73 13.88
CA SER A 328 -18.32 6.32 15.01
C SER A 328 -17.19 5.39 14.58
N PHE A 329 -17.47 4.47 13.63
CA PHE A 329 -16.43 3.62 13.06
C PHE A 329 -15.35 4.41 12.32
N ILE A 330 -15.73 5.40 11.51
CA ILE A 330 -14.79 6.29 10.82
C ILE A 330 -13.93 7.06 11.84
N GLN A 331 -14.53 7.54 12.93
CA GLN A 331 -13.82 8.25 13.99
C GLN A 331 -12.78 7.34 14.68
N ASP A 332 -13.11 6.09 14.99
CA ASP A 332 -12.14 5.12 15.54
C ASP A 332 -10.97 4.89 14.57
N VAL A 333 -11.25 4.73 13.27
CA VAL A 333 -10.19 4.58 12.26
C VAL A 333 -9.34 5.86 12.18
N GLN A 334 -9.94 7.04 12.30
CA GLN A 334 -9.20 8.31 12.37
C GLN A 334 -8.32 8.39 13.64
N GLU A 335 -8.76 7.88 14.79
CA GLU A 335 -7.93 7.79 16.00
C GLU A 335 -6.71 6.88 15.79
N LEU A 336 -6.88 5.73 15.12
CA LEU A 336 -5.74 4.88 14.74
C LEU A 336 -4.74 5.61 13.83
N VAL A 337 -5.24 6.42 12.89
CA VAL A 337 -4.40 7.24 12.01
C VAL A 337 -3.71 8.35 12.78
N LYS A 338 -4.38 8.99 13.77
CA LYS A 338 -3.73 9.99 14.64
C LYS A 338 -2.55 9.39 15.41
N LEU A 339 -2.68 8.16 15.90
CA LEU A 339 -1.59 7.44 16.57
C LEU A 339 -0.43 7.11 15.63
N LYS A 340 -0.71 6.86 14.35
CA LYS A 340 0.28 6.50 13.34
C LYS A 340 -0.12 7.06 11.96
N PRO A 341 0.23 8.32 11.63
CA PRO A 341 -0.31 9.02 10.46
C PRO A 341 -0.08 8.32 9.12
N LYS A 342 1.00 7.55 9.00
CA LYS A 342 1.35 6.81 7.77
C LYS A 342 0.80 5.39 7.73
N ALA A 343 0.01 4.95 8.73
CA ALA A 343 -0.38 3.55 8.88
C ALA A 343 -1.16 2.97 7.70
N LEU A 344 -1.90 3.81 6.97
CA LEU A 344 -2.74 3.36 5.86
C LEU A 344 -2.14 3.66 4.48
N CYS A 345 -0.91 4.17 4.42
CA CYS A 345 -0.25 4.45 3.12
C CYS A 345 -0.07 3.19 2.26
N GLY A 346 -0.02 2.00 2.87
CA GLY A 346 0.04 0.73 2.17
C GLY A 346 -1.21 0.44 1.36
N ILE A 347 -2.40 0.68 1.92
CA ILE A 347 -3.69 0.44 1.25
C ILE A 347 -4.08 1.59 0.32
N GLU A 348 -3.58 2.80 0.58
CA GLU A 348 -3.80 3.96 -0.29
C GLU A 348 -3.15 3.83 -1.67
N ARG A 349 -2.10 3.01 -1.78
CA ARG A 349 -1.54 2.59 -3.08
C ARG A 349 -2.52 1.73 -3.89
N TYR A 350 -3.44 1.05 -3.21
CA TYR A 350 -4.45 0.15 -3.79
C TYR A 350 -5.85 0.77 -3.72
N ASN A 351 -5.96 2.07 -4.05
CA ASN A 351 -7.22 2.83 -4.10
C ASN A 351 -7.86 3.12 -2.72
N GLY A 352 -7.08 3.09 -1.63
CA GLY A 352 -7.55 3.48 -0.30
C GLY A 352 -8.67 2.58 0.23
N ILE A 353 -9.56 3.15 1.04
CA ILE A 353 -10.77 2.48 1.52
C ILE A 353 -11.93 2.90 0.62
N LEU A 354 -12.43 1.99 -0.21
CA LEU A 354 -13.61 2.24 -1.04
C LEU A 354 -14.87 1.98 -0.21
N MET A 355 -15.76 2.97 -0.13
CA MET A 355 -17.01 2.91 0.60
C MET A 355 -18.18 2.92 -0.38
N ARG A 356 -19.08 1.96 -0.21
CA ARG A 356 -20.27 1.78 -1.07
C ARG A 356 -21.52 1.62 -0.21
N TYR A 357 -22.63 2.18 -0.68
CA TYR A 357 -23.89 2.14 0.04
C TYR A 357 -24.67 0.87 -0.27
N VAL A 358 -25.20 0.25 0.78
CA VAL A 358 -26.05 -0.92 0.64
C VAL A 358 -27.30 -0.76 1.48
N THR A 359 -28.45 -0.75 0.81
CA THR A 359 -29.76 -0.72 1.44
C THR A 359 -30.08 -2.03 2.15
N ALA A 360 -31.00 -1.98 3.11
CA ALA A 360 -31.61 -3.17 3.69
C ALA A 360 -32.18 -4.11 2.61
N SER A 361 -32.08 -5.42 2.85
CA SER A 361 -32.57 -6.47 1.95
C SER A 361 -33.45 -7.46 2.72
N THR A 362 -34.46 -8.00 2.06
CA THR A 362 -35.36 -9.02 2.62
C THR A 362 -34.78 -10.42 2.61
N ALA A 363 -33.65 -10.65 1.92
CA ALA A 363 -32.98 -11.94 1.91
C ALA A 363 -32.55 -12.35 3.33
N TYR A 364 -32.59 -13.65 3.64
CA TYR A 364 -32.32 -14.14 5.00
C TYR A 364 -30.89 -13.85 5.50
N LEU A 365 -29.92 -13.85 4.57
CA LEU A 365 -28.54 -13.42 4.81
C LEU A 365 -28.25 -12.04 4.20
N GLY A 366 -29.30 -11.25 3.97
CA GLY A 366 -29.25 -9.85 3.57
C GLY A 366 -28.97 -8.93 4.76
N LYS A 367 -28.73 -7.65 4.46
CA LYS A 367 -28.53 -6.61 5.47
C LYS A 367 -29.89 -6.20 6.06
N ASP A 368 -30.04 -6.20 7.38
CA ASP A 368 -31.33 -5.84 8.04
C ASP A 368 -31.62 -4.33 8.00
N GLY A 369 -30.61 -3.50 7.74
CA GLY A 369 -30.72 -2.04 7.65
C GLY A 369 -29.74 -1.46 6.62
N ASP A 370 -29.91 -0.17 6.31
CA ASP A 370 -28.95 0.58 5.50
C ASP A 370 -27.55 0.49 6.11
N ALA A 371 -26.56 0.24 5.28
CA ALA A 371 -25.17 0.03 5.66
C ALA A 371 -24.21 0.66 4.65
N ILE A 372 -22.95 0.75 5.07
CA ILE A 372 -21.83 1.15 4.23
C ILE A 372 -20.84 -0.01 4.21
N ASP A 373 -20.54 -0.49 3.02
CA ASP A 373 -19.52 -1.48 2.78
C ASP A 373 -18.17 -0.78 2.66
N PHE A 374 -17.21 -1.17 3.49
CA PHE A 374 -15.83 -0.70 3.47
C PHE A 374 -14.96 -1.77 2.82
N ASP A 375 -14.49 -1.50 1.61
CA ASP A 375 -13.59 -2.35 0.83
C ASP A 375 -12.14 -1.91 1.05
N ILE A 376 -11.32 -2.81 1.60
CA ILE A 376 -9.89 -2.58 1.86
C ILE A 376 -9.09 -3.57 1.02
N THR A 377 -8.44 -3.06 -0.03
CA THR A 377 -7.54 -3.86 -0.88
C THR A 377 -6.10 -3.67 -0.43
N TYR A 378 -5.35 -4.76 -0.30
CA TYR A 378 -3.96 -4.71 0.15
C TYR A 378 -3.12 -5.83 -0.45
N TYR A 379 -1.82 -5.59 -0.56
CA TYR A 379 -0.86 -6.62 -0.94
C TYR A 379 -0.90 -7.81 0.03
N ARG A 380 -0.95 -9.02 -0.52
CA ARG A 380 -0.80 -10.26 0.23
C ARG A 380 0.56 -10.86 -0.09
N SER A 381 1.38 -11.16 0.90
CA SER A 381 2.67 -11.81 0.66
C SER A 381 2.48 -13.24 0.14
N LYS A 382 3.39 -13.74 -0.71
CA LYS A 382 3.45 -15.17 -1.03
C LYS A 382 3.96 -16.01 0.14
N ASP A 383 4.74 -15.43 1.05
CA ASP A 383 5.15 -16.05 2.30
C ASP A 383 4.14 -15.72 3.41
N PRO A 384 3.45 -16.72 4.02
CA PRO A 384 2.48 -16.50 5.09
C PRO A 384 3.05 -15.91 6.38
N LEU A 385 4.38 -15.89 6.55
CA LEU A 385 5.03 -15.39 7.77
C LEU A 385 5.53 -13.95 7.62
N VAL A 386 5.27 -13.32 6.48
CA VAL A 386 5.64 -11.91 6.23
C VAL A 386 4.42 -11.03 6.52
N PRO A 387 4.48 -10.17 7.56
CA PRO A 387 3.40 -9.24 7.86
C PRO A 387 3.24 -8.19 6.76
N ARG A 388 2.02 -7.69 6.58
CA ARG A 388 1.74 -6.54 5.72
C ARG A 388 2.29 -5.27 6.36
N LEU A 389 2.44 -4.24 5.55
CA LEU A 389 2.81 -2.92 6.04
C LEU A 389 1.72 -2.43 7.02
N TYR A 390 2.13 -2.11 8.26
CA TYR A 390 1.20 -1.76 9.35
C TYR A 390 0.09 -2.80 9.59
N GLU A 391 0.47 -4.08 9.50
CA GLU A 391 -0.40 -5.24 9.81
C GLU A 391 -1.23 -5.03 11.09
N ASP A 392 -0.64 -4.43 12.11
CA ASP A 392 -1.25 -4.20 13.42
C ASP A 392 -2.47 -3.28 13.35
N ILE A 393 -2.37 -2.20 12.56
CA ILE A 393 -3.45 -1.24 12.37
C ILE A 393 -4.55 -1.84 11.48
N LEU A 394 -4.19 -2.54 10.40
CA LEU A 394 -5.17 -3.14 9.50
C LEU A 394 -6.00 -4.23 10.18
N GLU A 395 -5.36 -5.06 11.02
CA GLU A 395 -6.06 -6.07 11.82
C GLU A 395 -6.97 -5.44 12.87
N GLU A 396 -6.53 -4.36 13.53
CA GLU A 396 -7.36 -3.66 14.50
C GLU A 396 -8.61 -3.05 13.84
N ILE A 397 -8.49 -2.49 12.62
CA ILE A 397 -9.64 -1.97 11.85
C ILE A 397 -10.64 -3.09 11.52
N GLU A 398 -10.16 -4.26 11.09
CA GLU A 398 -11.04 -5.41 10.82
C GLU A 398 -11.73 -5.90 12.11
N GLN A 399 -11.01 -5.98 13.23
CA GLN A 399 -11.57 -6.40 14.52
C GLN A 399 -12.56 -5.37 15.09
N LEU A 400 -12.27 -4.07 14.97
CA LEU A 400 -13.20 -2.99 15.30
C LEU A 400 -14.52 -3.17 14.56
N ALA A 401 -14.46 -3.31 13.23
CA ALA A 401 -15.65 -3.52 12.42
C ALA A 401 -16.41 -4.77 12.88
N MET A 402 -15.73 -5.92 12.93
CA MET A 402 -16.36 -7.22 13.15
C MET A 402 -16.93 -7.41 14.56
N PHE A 403 -16.22 -6.93 15.58
CA PHE A 403 -16.49 -7.28 16.98
C PHE A 403 -17.00 -6.09 17.81
N LYS A 404 -16.53 -4.86 17.57
CA LYS A 404 -17.07 -3.66 18.25
C LYS A 404 -18.37 -3.19 17.60
N TYR A 405 -18.41 -3.12 16.27
CA TYR A 405 -19.55 -2.59 15.52
C TYR A 405 -20.51 -3.65 14.98
N GLY A 406 -20.21 -4.94 15.19
CA GLY A 406 -21.05 -6.04 14.71
C GLY A 406 -21.21 -6.07 13.19
N ALA A 407 -20.20 -5.60 12.44
CA ALA A 407 -20.25 -5.54 10.99
C ALA A 407 -20.48 -6.91 10.36
N LEU A 408 -21.16 -6.90 9.20
CA LEU A 408 -21.43 -8.09 8.41
C LEU A 408 -20.32 -8.29 7.37
N PRO A 409 -19.74 -9.49 7.25
CA PRO A 409 -18.72 -9.75 6.23
C PRO A 409 -19.36 -9.86 4.84
N HIS A 410 -18.69 -9.35 3.82
CA HIS A 410 -19.00 -9.71 2.44
C HIS A 410 -18.62 -11.18 2.16
N TRP A 411 -19.59 -12.00 1.76
CA TRP A 411 -19.44 -13.45 1.57
C TRP A 411 -18.38 -13.84 0.52
N GLY A 412 -18.14 -12.99 -0.48
CA GLY A 412 -17.17 -13.26 -1.55
C GLY A 412 -15.73 -12.82 -1.29
N LYS A 413 -15.42 -12.14 -0.17
CA LYS A 413 -14.15 -11.40 -0.02
C LYS A 413 -13.33 -11.71 1.24
N ASN A 414 -13.93 -12.14 2.35
CA ASN A 414 -13.23 -12.15 3.64
C ASN A 414 -12.42 -13.40 3.99
N ARG A 415 -11.65 -13.29 5.08
CA ARG A 415 -10.92 -14.38 5.75
C ARG A 415 -11.78 -15.02 6.84
N ASN A 416 -11.32 -16.13 7.42
CA ASN A 416 -12.10 -16.91 8.39
C ASN A 416 -12.52 -16.10 9.63
N ILE A 417 -11.66 -15.19 10.11
CA ILE A 417 -11.94 -14.36 11.28
C ILE A 417 -13.24 -13.54 11.14
N ALA A 418 -13.52 -13.02 9.95
CA ALA A 418 -14.70 -12.21 9.68
C ALA A 418 -16.01 -13.03 9.78
N PHE A 419 -15.92 -14.35 9.57
CA PHE A 419 -17.04 -15.26 9.62
C PHE A 419 -17.30 -15.84 11.03
N GLU A 420 -16.50 -15.48 12.03
CA GLU A 420 -16.69 -15.98 13.40
C GLU A 420 -18.05 -15.55 13.95
N GLY A 421 -18.88 -16.54 14.31
CA GLY A 421 -20.23 -16.32 14.82
C GLY A 421 -21.16 -15.60 13.83
N VAL A 422 -20.85 -15.61 12.53
CA VAL A 422 -21.50 -14.75 11.53
C VAL A 422 -23.01 -14.94 11.45
N LEU A 423 -23.52 -16.17 11.58
CA LEU A 423 -24.98 -16.40 11.54
C LEU A 423 -25.73 -15.71 12.67
N ASN A 424 -25.09 -15.50 13.83
CA ASN A 424 -25.72 -14.78 14.94
C ASN A 424 -25.84 -13.27 14.66
N LYS A 425 -25.09 -12.75 13.69
CA LYS A 425 -25.17 -11.35 13.24
C LYS A 425 -26.33 -11.11 12.26
N TYR A 426 -26.85 -12.18 11.63
CA TYR A 426 -27.99 -12.11 10.72
C TYR A 426 -29.30 -12.40 11.45
N LYS A 427 -30.24 -11.47 11.38
CA LYS A 427 -31.58 -11.58 12.01
C LYS A 427 -32.30 -12.88 11.63
N ASN A 428 -32.23 -13.28 10.36
CA ASN A 428 -32.91 -14.45 9.81
C ASN A 428 -31.96 -15.63 9.56
N GLY A 429 -30.82 -15.69 10.27
CA GLY A 429 -29.83 -16.75 10.08
C GLY A 429 -30.38 -18.16 10.38
N LYS A 430 -31.31 -18.30 11.32
CA LYS A 430 -31.96 -19.58 11.65
C LYS A 430 -32.92 -20.03 10.56
N GLU A 431 -33.66 -19.10 9.96
CA GLU A 431 -34.59 -19.32 8.86
C GLU A 431 -33.82 -19.78 7.62
N PHE A 432 -32.66 -19.17 7.34
CA PHE A 432 -31.74 -19.66 6.31
C PHE A 432 -31.33 -21.11 6.53
N LEU A 433 -30.96 -21.50 7.76
CA LEU A 433 -30.59 -22.88 8.06
C LEU A 433 -31.75 -23.87 7.88
N LYS A 434 -32.99 -23.47 8.18
CA LYS A 434 -34.19 -24.30 7.94
C LYS A 434 -34.36 -24.59 6.44
N VAL A 435 -34.28 -23.55 5.60
CA VAL A 435 -34.37 -23.70 4.13
C VAL A 435 -33.22 -24.55 3.60
N LYS A 436 -31.98 -24.26 4.01
CA LYS A 436 -30.80 -25.05 3.62
C LYS A 436 -31.00 -26.55 3.91
N LYS A 437 -31.50 -26.89 5.11
CA LYS A 437 -31.76 -28.28 5.51
C LYS A 437 -32.90 -28.94 4.71
N ALA A 438 -33.94 -28.18 4.36
CA ALA A 438 -35.04 -28.69 3.55
C ALA A 438 -34.63 -28.95 2.09
N TYR A 439 -33.70 -28.16 1.56
CA TYR A 439 -33.23 -28.24 0.18
C TYR A 439 -32.13 -29.29 0.00
N ASP A 440 -31.25 -29.44 0.99
CA ASP A 440 -30.14 -30.38 0.98
C ASP A 440 -30.07 -31.13 2.32
N PRO A 441 -31.01 -32.07 2.59
CA PRO A 441 -31.10 -32.77 3.87
C PRO A 441 -29.89 -33.67 4.14
N LEU A 442 -29.18 -34.08 3.08
CA LEU A 442 -27.97 -34.90 3.14
C LEU A 442 -26.70 -34.06 3.24
N GLY A 443 -26.80 -32.73 3.12
CA GLY A 443 -25.66 -31.83 3.13
C GLY A 443 -24.69 -32.07 1.97
N LEU A 444 -25.14 -32.58 0.82
CA LEU A 444 -24.26 -32.89 -0.32
C LEU A 444 -23.65 -31.63 -0.94
N PHE A 445 -24.35 -30.49 -0.91
CA PHE A 445 -23.80 -29.20 -1.34
C PHE A 445 -23.03 -28.46 -0.23
N SER A 446 -22.89 -29.08 0.95
CA SER A 446 -22.18 -28.54 2.09
C SER A 446 -20.77 -29.11 2.19
N SER A 447 -19.80 -28.27 2.54
CA SER A 447 -18.43 -28.67 2.86
C SER A 447 -18.12 -28.40 4.33
N GLU A 448 -17.06 -29.02 4.82
CA GLU A 448 -16.55 -28.80 6.18
C GLU A 448 -16.38 -27.30 6.47
N TRP A 449 -15.78 -26.55 5.53
CA TRP A 449 -15.58 -25.12 5.69
C TRP A 449 -16.90 -24.35 5.72
N SER A 450 -17.88 -24.67 4.86
CA SER A 450 -19.18 -23.97 4.91
C SER A 450 -19.96 -24.29 6.18
N ASP A 451 -19.87 -25.53 6.69
CA ASP A 451 -20.51 -25.91 7.95
C ASP A 451 -19.84 -25.20 9.14
N GLN A 452 -18.52 -25.00 9.08
CA GLN A 452 -17.78 -24.19 10.06
C GLN A 452 -18.19 -22.72 10.08
N VAL A 453 -18.27 -22.11 8.89
CA VAL A 453 -18.73 -20.71 8.73
C VAL A 453 -20.16 -20.54 9.24
N LEU A 454 -21.03 -21.52 9.00
CA LEU A 454 -22.42 -21.51 9.45
C LEU A 454 -22.59 -21.94 10.91
N GLY A 455 -21.51 -22.17 11.67
CA GLY A 455 -21.58 -22.61 13.06
C GLY A 455 -22.23 -23.98 13.28
N LEU A 456 -22.29 -24.81 12.22
CA LEU A 456 -22.78 -26.19 12.26
C LEU A 456 -21.67 -27.17 12.64
N LYS A 457 -20.40 -26.76 12.54
CA LYS A 457 -19.21 -27.54 12.90
C LYS A 457 -18.15 -26.63 13.51
N ASP A 458 -17.36 -27.16 14.44
CA ASP A 458 -16.20 -26.44 14.97
C ASP A 458 -15.00 -26.46 13.99
N GLY A 459 -14.03 -25.58 14.23
CA GLY A 459 -12.76 -25.53 13.50
C GLY A 459 -12.63 -24.44 12.45
N LEU A 460 -13.53 -23.43 12.44
CA LEU A 460 -13.37 -22.25 11.59
C LEU A 460 -12.05 -21.52 11.87
N SER A 461 -11.65 -21.43 13.14
CA SER A 461 -10.36 -20.87 13.52
C SER A 461 -9.26 -21.92 13.36
N ILE A 462 -8.29 -21.63 12.50
CA ILE A 462 -7.15 -22.52 12.23
C ILE A 462 -5.94 -21.98 12.98
N VAL A 463 -5.65 -22.56 14.14
CA VAL A 463 -4.53 -22.15 14.99
C VAL A 463 -3.24 -22.82 14.51
N LYS A 464 -2.31 -22.00 14.00
CA LYS A 464 -0.97 -22.41 13.56
C LYS A 464 -0.01 -21.23 13.61
N LYS A 465 1.30 -21.47 13.49
CA LYS A 465 2.30 -20.40 13.33
C LYS A 465 1.89 -19.43 12.21
N GLY A 466 1.86 -18.14 12.51
CA GLY A 466 1.44 -17.09 11.58
C GLY A 466 -0.07 -17.02 11.26
N CYS A 467 -0.95 -17.73 12.00
CA CYS A 467 -2.38 -17.76 11.66
C CYS A 467 -3.08 -16.40 11.72
N ALA A 468 -2.61 -15.48 12.57
CA ALA A 468 -3.21 -14.15 12.69
C ALA A 468 -2.91 -13.30 11.44
N LEU A 469 -1.71 -13.42 10.87
CA LEU A 469 -1.30 -12.73 9.63
C LEU A 469 -2.20 -13.08 8.43
N GLU A 470 -2.68 -14.32 8.38
CA GLU A 470 -3.57 -14.81 7.32
C GLU A 470 -5.05 -14.69 7.70
N GLY A 471 -5.40 -14.07 8.83
CA GLY A 471 -6.79 -13.92 9.28
C GLY A 471 -7.50 -15.25 9.54
N LEU A 472 -6.73 -16.28 9.89
CA LEU A 472 -7.24 -17.62 10.18
C LEU A 472 -7.57 -17.80 11.66
N CYS A 473 -7.01 -16.96 12.53
CA CYS A 473 -7.24 -16.97 13.97
C CYS A 473 -7.15 -15.55 14.52
N ARG A 474 -7.83 -15.27 15.64
CA ARG A 474 -7.41 -14.18 16.52
C ARG A 474 -6.17 -14.64 17.27
N CYS A 475 -5.20 -13.75 17.44
CA CYS A 475 -3.97 -14.15 18.10
C CYS A 475 -4.26 -14.52 19.58
N THR A 476 -3.51 -15.50 20.09
CA THR A 476 -3.51 -15.87 21.51
C THR A 476 -2.08 -16.05 22.02
N GLU A 477 -1.16 -16.37 21.11
CA GLU A 477 0.26 -16.52 21.37
C GLU A 477 1.06 -15.71 20.36
N ASP A 478 2.26 -15.27 20.76
CA ASP A 478 3.13 -14.44 19.92
C ASP A 478 3.53 -15.14 18.63
N VAL A 479 3.58 -16.48 18.61
CA VAL A 479 3.89 -17.29 17.42
C VAL A 479 2.86 -17.14 16.28
N HIS A 480 1.64 -16.67 16.59
CA HIS A 480 0.62 -16.36 15.58
C HIS A 480 0.94 -15.07 14.80
N CYS A 481 1.84 -14.25 15.33
CA CYS A 481 2.04 -12.87 14.92
C CYS A 481 3.35 -12.59 14.16
N ALA A 482 4.21 -13.58 13.92
CA ALA A 482 5.59 -13.40 13.44
C ALA A 482 6.46 -12.55 14.39
N PRO A 483 6.81 -13.08 15.58
CA PRO A 483 7.62 -12.37 16.57
C PRO A 483 9.05 -12.10 16.08
N SER A 484 9.53 -12.88 15.10
CA SER A 484 10.79 -12.64 14.39
C SER A 484 10.81 -11.35 13.54
N LYS A 485 9.66 -10.71 13.35
CA LYS A 485 9.47 -9.44 12.65
C LYS A 485 8.93 -8.35 13.58
N ASP A 486 9.11 -8.53 14.89
CA ASP A 486 8.69 -7.64 15.97
C ASP A 486 7.18 -7.49 16.18
N TYR A 487 6.37 -8.42 15.67
CA TYR A 487 4.92 -8.45 15.87
C TYR A 487 4.52 -9.49 16.93
N PHE A 488 3.80 -9.06 17.97
CA PHE A 488 3.46 -9.88 19.14
C PHE A 488 1.96 -9.82 19.42
N CYS A 489 1.39 -10.86 20.02
CA CYS A 489 -0.03 -10.89 20.32
C CYS A 489 -0.35 -10.05 21.55
N ARG A 490 -0.99 -8.90 21.39
CA ARG A 490 -1.29 -7.96 22.47
C ARG A 490 -2.68 -7.35 22.27
N PRO A 491 -3.28 -6.72 23.29
CA PRO A 491 -4.49 -5.94 23.11
C PRO A 491 -4.32 -4.86 22.03
N GLY A 492 -5.40 -4.45 21.37
CA GLY A 492 -5.40 -3.35 20.39
C GLY A 492 -4.88 -2.02 20.95
N LYS A 493 -4.69 -1.03 20.07
CA LYS A 493 -4.25 0.33 20.45
C LYS A 493 -5.40 1.17 20.99
N ILE A 494 -6.57 1.12 20.35
CA ILE A 494 -7.78 1.83 20.78
C ILE A 494 -8.91 0.89 21.21
N TYR A 495 -8.95 -0.33 20.68
CA TYR A 495 -9.92 -1.35 21.06
C TYR A 495 -9.25 -2.48 21.85
N SER A 496 -9.33 -2.41 23.18
CA SER A 496 -8.61 -3.33 24.07
C SER A 496 -9.02 -4.79 23.94
N ASP A 497 -10.26 -5.06 23.50
CA ASP A 497 -10.74 -6.43 23.29
C ASP A 497 -10.28 -7.01 21.95
N ALA A 498 -9.77 -6.18 21.04
CA ALA A 498 -9.04 -6.68 19.89
C ALA A 498 -7.76 -7.38 20.36
N LYS A 499 -7.54 -8.58 19.85
CA LYS A 499 -6.26 -9.30 20.03
C LYS A 499 -5.44 -9.07 18.78
N ASP A 500 -4.66 -8.00 18.79
CA ASP A 500 -3.91 -7.51 17.65
C ASP A 500 -2.43 -7.90 17.71
N LEU A 501 -1.80 -7.81 16.54
CA LEU A 501 -0.37 -8.00 16.41
C LEU A 501 0.35 -6.69 16.76
N LYS A 502 0.75 -6.40 17.99
CA LYS A 502 1.52 -5.17 18.25
C LYS A 502 2.94 -5.27 17.71
N ASN A 503 3.33 -4.30 16.88
CA ASN A 503 4.72 -4.08 16.51
C ASN A 503 5.45 -3.32 17.64
N LEU A 504 6.36 -3.98 18.38
CA LEU A 504 7.05 -3.34 19.52
C LEU A 504 8.02 -2.23 19.10
N ARG A 505 8.46 -2.19 17.84
CA ARG A 505 9.23 -1.06 17.29
C ARG A 505 8.35 0.19 17.14
N SER A 506 7.04 0.06 16.90
CA SER A 506 6.13 1.21 16.73
C SER A 506 5.90 2.01 18.02
N LEU A 507 6.02 1.37 19.20
CA LEU A 507 5.89 2.05 20.49
C LEU A 507 7.12 2.91 20.81
N LEU A 508 8.32 2.48 20.40
CA LEU A 508 9.54 3.28 20.54
C LEU A 508 9.53 4.47 19.59
N TYR A 509 8.95 4.32 18.38
CA TYR A 509 8.77 5.43 17.45
C TYR A 509 7.64 6.40 17.82
N SER A 510 6.55 5.98 18.48
CA SER A 510 5.48 6.94 18.85
C SER A 510 5.92 7.88 19.96
N VAL A 511 6.82 7.47 20.85
CA VAL A 511 7.46 8.36 21.82
C VAL A 511 8.39 9.35 21.11
N ALA A 512 9.10 8.91 20.05
CA ALA A 512 9.93 9.80 19.23
C ALA A 512 9.11 10.78 18.36
N GLU A 513 8.01 10.34 17.74
CA GLU A 513 7.09 11.18 16.95
C GLU A 513 6.33 12.19 17.83
N HIS A 514 6.00 11.85 19.09
CA HIS A 514 5.41 12.81 20.03
C HIS A 514 6.41 13.92 20.45
N PHE A 515 7.71 13.61 20.49
CA PHE A 515 8.75 14.61 20.75
C PHE A 515 9.05 15.50 19.54
N GLU A 516 8.88 15.00 18.31
CA GLU A 516 9.06 15.79 17.07
C GLU A 516 7.88 16.73 16.79
N LEU A 517 6.64 16.38 17.16
CA LEU A 517 5.45 17.22 16.91
C LEU A 517 5.28 18.40 17.89
N SER A 518 6.04 18.45 18.99
CA SER A 518 6.08 19.61 19.90
C SER A 518 7.04 20.73 19.46
N TYR A 519 7.74 20.59 18.34
CA TYR A 519 8.65 21.61 17.79
C TYR A 519 8.05 22.31 16.56
N SER A 520 6.91 22.97 16.75
CA SER A 520 6.44 24.02 15.85
C SER A 520 6.31 25.31 16.65
N SER A 521 7.11 26.32 16.26
CA SER A 521 7.10 27.74 16.63
C SER A 521 6.27 28.19 17.84
N ASP A 522 6.95 28.86 18.76
CA ASP A 522 6.47 29.61 19.94
C ASP A 522 6.31 28.83 21.25
N ASP A 523 7.45 28.36 21.80
CA ASP A 523 7.72 28.50 23.25
C ASP A 523 9.19 28.18 23.55
N GLN A 524 10.06 29.19 23.38
CA GLN A 524 11.36 29.18 24.02
C GLN A 524 11.17 29.54 25.50
N THR A 525 10.88 28.59 26.39
CA THR A 525 11.33 28.64 27.79
C THR A 525 10.96 27.39 28.60
N GLN A 526 11.94 26.92 29.39
CA GLN A 526 11.82 26.05 30.57
C GLN A 526 11.49 24.55 30.40
N MET A 527 12.55 23.72 30.40
CA MET A 527 12.56 22.46 31.18
C MET A 527 13.94 22.28 31.84
N THR A 528 13.95 22.09 33.16
CA THR A 528 15.15 22.05 34.03
C THR A 528 15.75 20.65 34.19
N SER A 529 17.04 20.62 34.51
CA SER A 529 18.02 19.51 34.47
C SER A 529 17.82 18.34 35.44
N THR A 530 16.62 18.13 36.01
CA THR A 530 16.43 17.20 37.12
C THR A 530 15.81 15.86 36.70
N GLN A 531 14.98 15.81 35.65
CA GLN A 531 14.30 14.58 35.21
C GLN A 531 15.20 13.60 34.44
N ASN A 532 16.25 14.06 33.76
CA ASN A 532 17.18 13.19 33.01
C ASN A 532 18.09 12.33 33.91
N LYS A 533 18.34 12.73 35.16
CA LYS A 533 19.23 11.97 36.06
C LYS A 533 18.58 10.69 36.62
N GLN A 534 17.25 10.65 36.75
CA GLN A 534 16.55 9.45 37.25
C GLN A 534 16.38 8.37 36.16
N ALA A 535 16.20 8.75 34.89
CA ALA A 535 16.11 7.79 33.78
C ALA A 535 17.45 7.09 33.48
N MET A 536 18.58 7.82 33.58
CA MET A 536 19.93 7.29 33.38
C MET A 536 20.35 6.27 34.46
N SER A 537 19.89 6.44 35.71
CA SER A 537 20.25 5.54 36.82
C SER A 537 19.66 4.13 36.69
N LEU A 538 18.53 3.97 35.98
CA LEU A 538 17.86 2.67 35.80
C LEU A 538 18.52 1.82 34.71
N LEU A 539 19.13 2.45 33.69
CA LEU A 539 19.75 1.78 32.54
C LEU A 539 21.13 1.18 32.81
N ILE A 540 21.85 1.68 33.82
CA ILE A 540 23.22 1.22 34.15
C ILE A 540 23.23 -0.14 34.90
N SER A 541 22.07 -0.62 35.38
CA SER A 541 22.00 -1.81 36.25
C SER A 541 21.83 -3.16 35.52
N SER A 542 21.48 -3.18 34.23
CA SER A 542 21.22 -4.43 33.50
C SER A 542 22.41 -4.86 32.63
N LYS A 543 23.00 -6.03 32.92
CA LYS A 543 24.04 -6.66 32.08
C LYS A 543 23.49 -6.96 30.68
N MET A 544 23.78 -6.10 29.70
CA MET A 544 23.27 -6.21 28.33
C MET A 544 24.30 -6.80 27.35
N SER A 545 23.80 -7.46 26.30
CA SER A 545 24.61 -8.15 25.30
C SER A 545 25.34 -7.19 24.35
N PRO A 546 26.47 -7.61 23.73
CA PRO A 546 27.26 -6.75 22.83
C PRO A 546 26.46 -6.21 21.63
N LEU A 547 25.46 -6.97 21.15
CA LEU A 547 24.60 -6.59 20.03
C LEU A 547 23.66 -5.44 20.40
N LEU A 548 23.17 -5.43 21.64
CA LEU A 548 22.33 -4.36 22.17
C LEU A 548 23.16 -3.10 22.48
N GLY A 549 24.43 -3.29 22.88
CA GLY A 549 25.43 -2.21 22.94
C GLY A 549 25.64 -1.54 21.57
N LEU A 550 25.80 -2.33 20.50
CA LEU A 550 25.95 -1.82 19.14
C LEU A 550 24.69 -1.09 18.63
N LEU A 551 23.50 -1.64 18.94
CA LEU A 551 22.22 -1.03 18.58
C LEU A 551 21.96 0.27 19.34
N ILE A 552 22.37 0.38 20.60
CA ILE A 552 22.28 1.62 21.37
C ILE A 552 23.30 2.64 20.88
N SER A 553 24.51 2.23 20.48
CA SER A 553 25.46 3.11 19.79
C SER A 553 24.84 3.66 18.50
N LEU A 554 24.21 2.81 17.69
CA LEU A 554 23.52 3.21 16.45
C LEU A 554 22.28 4.09 16.70
N LEU A 555 21.57 3.88 17.81
CA LEU A 555 20.43 4.71 18.23
C LEU A 555 20.90 6.08 18.76
N LEU A 556 21.98 6.13 19.56
CA LEU A 556 22.60 7.38 20.04
C LEU A 556 23.18 8.18 18.88
N ILE A 557 23.77 7.49 17.89
CA ILE A 557 24.17 8.06 16.60
C ILE A 557 22.95 8.71 15.91
N SER A 558 21.81 7.99 15.84
CA SER A 558 20.56 8.48 15.22
C SER A 558 19.93 9.67 15.96
N VAL A 559 19.96 9.72 17.29
CA VAL A 559 19.38 10.82 18.10
C VAL A 559 20.28 12.07 18.07
N ALA A 560 21.60 11.90 17.92
CA ALA A 560 22.54 13.00 17.69
C ALA A 560 22.30 13.70 16.33
N TYR A 561 21.58 13.08 15.39
CA TYR A 561 21.34 13.59 14.04
C TYR A 561 20.05 14.40 13.86
N SER A 562 19.23 14.54 14.91
CA SER A 562 17.97 15.30 14.91
C SER A 562 18.04 16.65 15.64
N THR A 563 19.13 16.95 16.33
CA THR A 563 19.44 18.30 16.80
C THR A 563 20.08 19.09 15.66
N PRO A 564 19.73 20.38 15.41
CA PRO A 564 20.54 21.21 14.52
C PRO A 564 21.99 21.13 15.03
N PRO A 565 22.98 20.80 14.18
CA PRO A 565 24.34 20.63 14.67
C PRO A 565 24.75 21.92 15.36
N GLU A 566 25.16 21.84 16.63
CA GLU A 566 25.88 22.94 17.26
C GLU A 566 26.99 23.37 16.30
N LYS A 567 27.14 24.68 16.08
CA LYS A 567 28.17 25.20 15.18
C LYS A 567 29.52 24.58 15.60
N PRO A 568 30.17 23.78 14.76
CA PRO A 568 31.36 23.04 15.16
C PRO A 568 32.56 23.95 15.44
N ILE A 569 32.44 25.25 15.18
CA ILE A 569 33.44 26.28 15.53
C ILE A 569 32.75 27.30 16.43
N THR A 570 33.20 27.41 17.67
CA THR A 570 32.73 28.40 18.64
C THR A 570 33.89 29.27 19.11
N CYS A 571 33.82 30.58 18.91
CA CYS A 571 34.87 31.52 19.30
C CYS A 571 34.38 32.44 20.43
N THR A 572 35.20 32.66 21.46
CA THR A 572 34.78 33.41 22.66
C THR A 572 34.98 34.92 22.57
N ASN A 573 35.72 35.41 21.57
CA ASN A 573 35.96 36.85 21.37
C ASN A 573 36.01 37.21 19.88
N GLY A 574 34.83 37.44 19.29
CA GLY A 574 34.68 37.60 17.84
C GLY A 574 35.19 36.37 17.09
N ASN A 575 36.21 36.56 16.25
CA ASN A 575 36.86 35.49 15.48
C ASN A 575 38.12 34.92 16.17
N SER A 576 38.33 35.18 17.47
CA SER A 576 39.50 34.73 18.23
C SER A 576 39.16 33.75 19.36
N LYS A 577 40.14 32.93 19.74
CA LYS A 577 40.02 31.84 20.74
C LYS A 577 38.87 30.90 20.38
N CYS A 578 39.04 30.21 19.27
CA CYS A 578 38.04 29.31 18.69
C CYS A 578 38.26 27.89 19.18
N THR A 579 37.15 27.22 19.52
CA THR A 579 37.09 25.81 19.89
C THR A 579 36.38 25.07 18.77
N ILE A 580 37.00 23.99 18.29
CA ILE A 580 36.43 23.12 17.26
C ILE A 580 35.88 21.87 17.95
N THR A 581 34.61 21.55 17.71
CA THR A 581 33.91 20.41 18.32
C THR A 581 33.35 19.45 17.29
N ASN A 582 33.27 18.17 17.64
CA ASN A 582 32.53 17.19 16.84
C ASN A 582 31.03 17.33 17.08
N SER A 583 30.23 17.23 16.02
CA SER A 583 28.77 17.37 16.06
C SER A 583 28.01 16.08 16.47
N ILE A 584 28.72 15.02 16.91
CA ILE A 584 28.15 13.71 17.26
C ILE A 584 28.28 13.43 18.77
N ASP A 585 27.16 13.13 19.43
CA ASP A 585 26.96 13.02 20.89
C ASP A 585 27.37 11.68 21.53
N ILE A 586 28.59 11.20 21.26
CA ILE A 586 29.02 9.87 21.73
C ILE A 586 30.26 9.95 22.65
N PHE A 587 30.92 11.10 22.77
CA PHE A 587 32.14 11.25 23.57
C PHE A 587 32.02 12.36 24.64
N PRO A 588 32.48 12.12 25.89
CA PRO A 588 32.39 13.08 26.99
C PRO A 588 33.29 14.31 26.84
N ASP A 589 34.28 14.29 25.93
CA ASP A 589 35.03 15.47 25.48
C ASP A 589 34.78 15.68 23.97
N ARG A 590 33.98 16.69 23.63
CA ARG A 590 33.68 17.06 22.23
C ARG A 590 34.80 17.87 21.58
N THR A 591 35.79 18.34 22.35
CA THR A 591 36.82 19.26 21.86
C THR A 591 37.83 18.53 21.00
N ILE A 592 37.88 18.88 19.71
CA ILE A 592 38.84 18.32 18.77
C ILE A 592 40.18 19.05 18.94
N CYS A 593 40.14 20.38 18.94
CA CYS A 593 41.29 21.27 19.17
C CYS A 593 40.85 22.74 19.31
N ARG A 594 41.83 23.60 19.62
CA ARG A 594 41.67 25.05 19.65
C ARG A 594 42.43 25.71 18.48
N ALA A 595 41.92 26.84 18.02
CA ALA A 595 42.57 27.73 17.07
C ALA A 595 42.59 29.15 17.65
N GLY A 596 43.67 29.88 17.40
CA GLY A 596 43.80 31.28 17.82
C GLY A 596 42.79 32.16 17.10
N PHE A 597 42.55 31.88 15.81
CA PHE A 597 41.68 32.67 14.95
C PHE A 597 40.85 31.81 13.99
N ALA A 598 39.68 32.29 13.56
CA ALA A 598 38.89 31.74 12.47
C ALA A 598 38.56 32.82 11.43
N ALA A 599 38.79 32.53 10.15
CA ALA A 599 38.41 33.38 9.01
C ALA A 599 37.30 32.71 8.20
N TYR A 600 36.37 33.53 7.70
CA TYR A 600 35.17 33.08 6.97
C TYR A 600 35.04 33.87 5.65
N PRO A 601 35.96 33.67 4.69
CA PRO A 601 35.97 34.42 3.45
C PRO A 601 34.66 34.26 2.67
N THR A 602 34.16 35.37 2.15
CA THR A 602 32.92 35.48 1.36
C THR A 602 33.18 35.58 -0.14
N SER A 603 34.45 35.62 -0.55
CA SER A 603 34.89 35.62 -1.94
C SER A 603 36.28 34.97 -2.08
N GLU A 604 36.61 34.55 -3.29
CA GLU A 604 37.96 34.05 -3.62
C GLU A 604 39.05 35.07 -3.30
N ALA A 605 38.81 36.36 -3.55
CA ALA A 605 39.76 37.44 -3.25
C ALA A 605 40.04 37.57 -1.74
N GLU A 606 38.99 37.44 -0.91
CA GLU A 606 39.13 37.47 0.55
C GLU A 606 39.89 36.25 1.07
N LEU A 607 39.66 35.07 0.47
CA LEU A 607 40.40 33.85 0.78
C LEU A 607 41.88 33.99 0.41
N ILE A 608 42.20 34.52 -0.77
CA ILE A 608 43.58 34.79 -1.21
C ILE A 608 44.27 35.74 -0.24
N ALA A 609 43.62 36.84 0.14
CA ALA A 609 44.16 37.81 1.10
C ALA A 609 44.38 37.18 2.49
N THR A 610 43.46 36.32 2.93
CA THR A 610 43.55 35.62 4.22
C THR A 610 44.75 34.66 4.24
N VAL A 611 44.95 33.89 3.18
CA VAL A 611 46.09 32.96 3.06
C VAL A 611 47.40 33.71 2.96
N ALA A 612 47.45 34.83 2.24
CA ALA A 612 48.63 35.69 2.15
C ALA A 612 49.02 36.29 3.51
N ASP A 613 48.06 36.84 4.27
CA ASP A 613 48.33 37.39 5.61
C ASP A 613 48.79 36.31 6.59
N GLY A 614 48.11 35.15 6.60
CA GLY A 614 48.49 34.04 7.47
C GLY A 614 49.89 33.50 7.15
N THR A 615 50.24 33.40 5.86
CA THR A 615 51.58 33.00 5.41
C THR A 615 52.63 34.05 5.80
N ARG A 616 52.35 35.34 5.59
CA ARG A 616 53.25 36.45 5.98
C ARG A 616 53.54 36.46 7.49
N ARG A 617 52.56 36.08 8.30
CA ARG A 617 52.65 36.02 9.77
C ARG A 617 53.21 34.68 10.29
N GLY A 618 53.55 33.74 9.41
CA GLY A 618 54.05 32.42 9.78
C GLY A 618 53.04 31.57 10.55
N LEU A 619 51.73 31.81 10.36
CA LEU A 619 50.68 31.06 11.05
C LEU A 619 50.56 29.66 10.44
N LYS A 620 50.34 28.66 11.31
CA LYS A 620 49.84 27.37 10.84
C LYS A 620 48.36 27.52 10.49
N MET A 621 48.03 27.20 9.24
CA MET A 621 46.67 27.37 8.72
C MET A 621 46.05 26.03 8.35
N LYS A 622 44.75 25.86 8.63
CA LYS A 622 43.97 24.68 8.19
C LYS A 622 42.62 25.08 7.62
N ALA A 623 42.18 24.34 6.61
CA ALA A 623 40.88 24.51 5.97
C ALA A 623 39.81 23.73 6.74
N THR A 624 38.58 24.23 6.70
CA THR A 624 37.40 23.47 7.09
C THR A 624 36.20 23.93 6.27
N THR A 625 35.19 23.09 6.23
CA THR A 625 33.86 23.45 5.76
C THR A 625 32.88 23.14 6.88
N GLN A 626 31.96 24.05 7.20
CA GLN A 626 31.12 24.05 8.41
C GLN A 626 30.42 22.73 8.77
N LEU A 627 30.21 21.83 7.82
CA LEU A 627 29.37 20.65 8.01
C LEU A 627 30.11 19.39 7.53
N SER A 628 30.91 18.81 8.43
CA SER A 628 31.22 17.39 8.39
C SER A 628 30.75 16.74 9.70
N HIS A 629 30.09 15.59 9.59
CA HIS A 629 29.58 14.83 10.73
C HIS A 629 30.72 14.14 11.51
N SER A 630 31.92 14.10 10.95
CA SER A 630 33.14 13.62 11.58
C SER A 630 34.26 14.56 11.18
N ILE A 631 34.59 15.52 12.06
CA ILE A 631 35.71 16.42 11.84
C ILE A 631 36.97 15.71 12.37
N PRO A 632 37.91 15.30 11.50
CA PRO A 632 39.13 14.68 11.97
C PRO A 632 40.01 15.74 12.65
N LYS A 633 40.91 15.33 13.56
CA LYS A 633 41.98 16.21 14.11
C LYS A 633 42.88 16.84 13.03
N LEU A 634 42.75 16.39 11.78
CA LEU A 634 43.43 16.91 10.60
C LEU A 634 43.17 18.40 10.33
N VAL A 635 41.98 18.91 10.71
CA VAL A 635 41.62 20.33 10.54
C VAL A 635 42.23 21.22 11.63
N CYS A 636 43.00 20.66 12.56
CA CYS A 636 43.58 21.41 13.66
C CYS A 636 44.85 22.14 13.22
N PRO A 637 44.90 23.48 13.30
CA PRO A 637 46.08 24.24 12.89
C PRO A 637 47.27 24.09 13.87
N GLY A 638 47.13 23.31 14.96
CA GLY A 638 48.25 22.87 15.79
C GLY A 638 48.91 23.99 16.61
N GLY A 639 48.17 24.58 17.56
CA GLY A 639 48.64 25.55 18.55
C GLY A 639 47.61 26.64 18.86
N GLU A 640 47.76 27.36 19.99
CA GLU A 640 46.84 28.45 20.39
C GLU A 640 46.90 29.69 19.46
N ASP A 641 47.87 29.76 18.55
CA ASP A 641 48.05 30.84 17.58
C ASP A 641 47.60 30.48 16.14
N GLY A 642 47.10 29.26 15.93
CA GLY A 642 46.73 28.77 14.60
C GLY A 642 45.52 29.48 13.97
N LEU A 643 45.47 29.53 12.64
CA LEU A 643 44.38 30.13 11.87
C LEU A 643 43.53 29.05 11.17
N LEU A 644 42.25 29.01 11.49
CA LEU A 644 41.26 28.18 10.80
C LEU A 644 40.60 29.00 9.69
N ILE A 645 40.47 28.45 8.49
CA ILE A 645 39.79 29.12 7.37
C ILE A 645 38.59 28.28 6.96
N SER A 646 37.37 28.80 7.15
CA SER A 646 36.12 28.13 6.77
C SER A 646 35.60 28.67 5.44
N THR A 647 35.46 27.81 4.43
CA THR A 647 34.91 28.21 3.11
C THR A 647 33.39 28.15 3.05
N GLU A 648 32.71 27.99 4.19
CA GLU A 648 31.24 27.87 4.28
C GLU A 648 30.46 29.03 3.65
N ARG A 649 31.09 30.21 3.55
CA ARG A 649 30.48 31.41 2.97
C ARG A 649 30.76 31.59 1.48
N LEU A 650 31.48 30.65 0.85
CA LEU A 650 31.67 30.57 -0.59
C LEU A 650 30.58 29.66 -1.19
N TYR A 651 29.33 30.11 -1.24
CA TYR A 651 28.16 29.27 -1.59
C TYR A 651 27.49 29.63 -2.93
N LYS A 652 28.19 30.30 -3.85
CA LYS A 652 27.62 30.68 -5.14
C LYS A 652 27.74 29.57 -6.19
N VAL A 653 26.68 29.37 -6.96
CA VAL A 653 26.74 28.69 -8.26
C VAL A 653 27.22 29.72 -9.29
N LEU A 654 28.36 29.48 -9.91
CA LEU A 654 29.07 30.46 -10.76
C LEU A 654 28.70 30.31 -12.24
N ASN A 655 28.57 29.09 -12.73
CA ASN A 655 28.22 28.81 -14.13
C ASN A 655 27.51 27.46 -14.28
N ILE A 656 26.57 27.37 -15.21
CA ILE A 656 25.90 26.13 -15.64
C ILE A 656 26.02 26.04 -17.16
N ASP A 657 26.81 25.09 -17.66
CA ASP A 657 26.94 24.81 -19.09
C ASP A 657 26.11 23.58 -19.45
N MET A 658 24.96 23.84 -20.07
CA MET A 658 24.02 22.82 -20.54
C MET A 658 24.55 21.95 -21.68
N ASN A 659 25.46 22.48 -22.50
CA ASN A 659 26.00 21.75 -23.65
C ASN A 659 27.14 20.82 -23.22
N ALA A 660 27.99 21.31 -22.32
CA ALA A 660 29.06 20.50 -21.73
C ALA A 660 28.55 19.60 -20.59
N MET A 661 27.32 19.80 -20.10
CA MET A 661 26.75 19.17 -18.91
C MET A 661 27.63 19.40 -17.67
N THR A 662 28.08 20.63 -17.46
CA THR A 662 28.96 20.97 -16.34
C THR A 662 28.40 22.10 -15.49
N MET A 663 28.70 22.09 -14.19
CA MET A 663 28.42 23.23 -13.31
C MET A 663 29.68 23.63 -12.56
N THR A 664 29.98 24.92 -12.54
CA THR A 664 31.06 25.49 -11.72
C THR A 664 30.45 26.16 -10.49
N VAL A 665 30.89 25.74 -9.31
CA VAL A 665 30.36 26.18 -8.02
C VAL A 665 31.48 26.54 -7.06
N GLU A 666 31.20 27.40 -6.10
CA GLU A 666 32.09 27.65 -4.98
C GLU A 666 32.04 26.49 -3.96
N SER A 667 33.13 26.30 -3.21
CA SER A 667 33.32 25.11 -2.35
C SER A 667 32.38 24.98 -1.15
N GLY A 668 31.74 26.07 -0.75
CA GLY A 668 30.73 26.13 0.31
C GLY A 668 29.30 25.85 -0.14
N VAL A 669 29.04 25.63 -1.45
CA VAL A 669 27.70 25.23 -1.92
C VAL A 669 27.26 23.93 -1.26
N MET A 670 26.05 23.88 -0.72
CA MET A 670 25.49 22.65 -0.14
C MET A 670 25.09 21.68 -1.24
N LEU A 671 25.28 20.37 -1.01
CA LEU A 671 24.89 19.33 -1.96
C LEU A 671 23.41 19.42 -2.36
N ARG A 672 22.51 19.69 -1.41
CA ARG A 672 21.08 19.89 -1.70
C ARG A 672 20.83 21.05 -2.68
N ASP A 673 21.58 22.12 -2.57
CA ASP A 673 21.40 23.33 -3.37
C ASP A 673 22.00 23.10 -4.76
N LEU A 674 23.14 22.40 -4.84
CA LEU A 674 23.72 21.92 -6.10
C LEU A 674 22.74 21.03 -6.90
N ILE A 675 22.14 20.04 -6.23
CA ILE A 675 21.17 19.12 -6.86
C ILE A 675 19.91 19.88 -7.30
N SER A 676 19.42 20.81 -6.48
CA SER A 676 18.25 21.65 -6.81
C SER A 676 18.51 22.51 -8.04
N GLU A 677 19.66 23.18 -8.13
CA GLU A 677 20.01 24.00 -9.30
C GLU A 677 20.26 23.15 -10.56
N ALA A 678 20.88 21.97 -10.42
CA ALA A 678 21.01 21.03 -11.53
C ALA A 678 19.65 20.56 -12.07
N ALA A 679 18.70 20.25 -11.17
CA ALA A 679 17.36 19.81 -11.56
C ALA A 679 16.58 20.89 -12.31
N LYS A 680 16.70 22.18 -11.92
CA LYS A 680 16.14 23.31 -12.67
C LYS A 680 16.70 23.39 -14.08
N ALA A 681 17.97 23.05 -14.25
CA ALA A 681 18.65 22.95 -15.52
C ALA A 681 18.41 21.62 -16.26
N LYS A 682 17.56 20.70 -15.76
CA LYS A 682 17.37 19.35 -16.33
C LYS A 682 18.66 18.51 -16.40
N LEU A 683 19.57 18.77 -15.48
CA LEU A 683 20.78 17.99 -15.24
C LEU A 683 20.63 17.19 -13.94
N ALA A 684 21.32 16.06 -13.87
CA ALA A 684 21.37 15.17 -12.72
C ALA A 684 22.83 14.90 -12.37
N LEU A 685 23.19 15.10 -11.11
CA LEU A 685 24.51 14.72 -10.63
C LEU A 685 24.54 13.18 -10.55
N PRO A 686 25.47 12.45 -11.19
CA PRO A 686 25.49 10.98 -11.22
C PRO A 686 26.01 10.37 -9.91
N TYR A 687 25.74 11.04 -8.80
CA TYR A 687 26.25 10.78 -7.46
C TYR A 687 25.09 10.92 -6.46
N THR A 688 24.95 9.93 -5.58
CA THR A 688 23.94 9.93 -4.52
C THR A 688 24.62 9.80 -3.16
N HIS A 689 24.18 10.57 -2.17
CA HIS A 689 24.74 10.52 -0.82
C HIS A 689 23.62 10.62 0.22
N TYR A 690 23.72 9.81 1.27
CA TYR A 690 22.71 9.76 2.34
C TYR A 690 22.66 11.04 3.18
N TRP A 691 23.74 11.83 3.17
CA TRP A 691 23.83 13.15 3.81
C TRP A 691 23.80 14.27 2.77
N TRP A 692 22.81 15.13 2.88
CA TRP A 692 22.43 16.19 1.95
C TRP A 692 22.76 17.60 2.49
N GLY A 693 23.19 17.68 3.76
CA GLY A 693 23.67 18.89 4.43
C GLY A 693 25.20 19.07 4.42
N LEU A 694 25.92 18.44 3.51
CA LEU A 694 27.37 18.63 3.34
C LEU A 694 27.63 19.68 2.26
N THR A 695 28.72 20.44 2.38
CA THR A 695 29.19 21.29 1.29
C THR A 695 30.00 20.47 0.28
N VAL A 696 29.99 20.88 -0.97
CA VAL A 696 30.72 20.18 -2.05
C VAL A 696 32.22 20.13 -1.77
N GLY A 697 32.80 21.21 -1.24
CA GLY A 697 34.20 21.24 -0.81
C GLY A 697 34.49 20.32 0.37
N GLY A 698 33.57 20.22 1.34
CA GLY A 698 33.71 19.31 2.49
C GLY A 698 33.64 17.84 2.09
N MET A 699 32.80 17.53 1.10
CA MET A 699 32.72 16.19 0.53
C MET A 699 34.00 15.82 -0.24
N LEU A 700 34.60 16.78 -0.95
CA LEU A 700 35.87 16.58 -1.62
C LEU A 700 36.99 16.29 -0.60
N GLY A 701 37.06 17.10 0.46
CA GLY A 701 38.08 17.01 1.49
C GLY A 701 38.03 15.76 2.36
N THR A 702 36.82 15.25 2.63
CA THR A 702 36.63 14.04 3.46
C THR A 702 36.56 12.75 2.66
N GLY A 703 36.58 12.82 1.33
CA GLY A 703 36.40 11.64 0.47
C GLY A 703 35.00 11.04 0.60
N ALA A 704 33.97 11.88 0.79
CA ALA A 704 32.59 11.42 0.96
C ALA A 704 32.12 10.62 -0.25
N HIS A 705 31.51 9.46 0.00
CA HIS A 705 31.12 8.50 -1.02
C HIS A 705 29.67 8.00 -0.82
N GLY A 706 28.99 7.78 -1.94
CA GLY A 706 27.74 7.07 -2.04
C GLY A 706 27.92 5.55 -2.11
N SER A 707 26.94 4.87 -2.70
CA SER A 707 27.00 3.43 -2.98
C SER A 707 26.55 3.18 -4.43
N THR A 708 27.49 2.92 -5.34
CA THR A 708 27.20 2.54 -6.73
C THR A 708 28.32 1.68 -7.31
N LEU A 709 27.95 0.75 -8.20
CA LEU A 709 28.87 -0.02 -9.06
C LEU A 709 28.81 0.45 -10.53
N TRP A 710 28.08 1.53 -10.81
CA TRP A 710 27.81 2.07 -12.14
C TRP A 710 28.36 3.50 -12.25
N GLY A 711 28.82 3.91 -13.43
CA GLY A 711 29.29 5.28 -13.71
C GLY A 711 30.80 5.49 -13.49
N LYS A 712 31.22 6.76 -13.35
CA LYS A 712 32.64 7.16 -13.16
C LYS A 712 33.16 6.89 -11.74
N GLY A 713 32.27 6.61 -10.79
CA GLY A 713 32.62 6.19 -9.45
C GLY A 713 31.55 6.56 -8.43
N SER A 714 31.85 6.33 -7.15
CA SER A 714 30.89 6.51 -6.06
C SER A 714 31.17 7.72 -5.18
N ALA A 715 32.22 8.49 -5.44
CA ALA A 715 32.61 9.66 -4.68
C ALA A 715 32.40 10.96 -5.46
N VAL A 716 32.22 12.08 -4.77
CA VAL A 716 32.04 13.38 -5.43
C VAL A 716 33.25 13.77 -6.28
N HIS A 717 34.46 13.35 -5.88
CA HIS A 717 35.70 13.64 -6.60
C HIS A 717 35.78 12.98 -7.97
N ASP A 718 35.04 11.89 -8.18
CA ASP A 718 34.96 11.18 -9.47
C ASP A 718 34.29 12.05 -10.55
N TYR A 719 33.48 13.02 -10.12
CA TYR A 719 32.72 13.92 -10.97
C TYR A 719 33.31 15.34 -11.04
N VAL A 720 34.41 15.62 -10.35
CA VAL A 720 35.11 16.91 -10.44
C VAL A 720 36.00 16.92 -11.69
N ILE A 721 35.81 17.89 -12.57
CA ILE A 721 36.58 18.04 -13.82
C ILE A 721 37.46 19.31 -13.82
N GLY A 722 37.32 20.16 -12.79
CA GLY A 722 38.16 21.33 -12.60
C GLY A 722 38.14 21.82 -11.16
N LEU A 723 39.25 22.42 -10.73
CA LEU A 723 39.46 22.84 -9.35
C LEU A 723 40.34 24.09 -9.29
N THR A 724 39.91 25.13 -8.57
CA THR A 724 40.76 26.26 -8.23
C THR A 724 41.25 26.13 -6.80
N ILE A 725 42.57 26.20 -6.63
CA ILE A 725 43.26 25.97 -5.37
C ILE A 725 44.04 27.22 -4.98
N VAL A 726 43.92 27.62 -3.72
CA VAL A 726 44.74 28.66 -3.09
C VAL A 726 45.68 27.99 -2.09
N SER A 727 46.96 28.36 -2.07
CA SER A 727 47.97 27.77 -1.18
C SER A 727 49.01 28.81 -0.73
N PRO A 728 49.74 28.59 0.38
CA PRO A 728 50.85 29.45 0.79
C PRO A 728 51.89 29.63 -0.32
N GLY A 729 52.32 30.86 -0.52
CA GLY A 729 53.36 31.24 -1.47
C GLY A 729 54.63 31.71 -0.77
N SER A 730 55.64 32.06 -1.56
CA SER A 730 56.82 32.77 -1.06
C SER A 730 56.61 34.29 -1.08
N GLU A 731 57.53 35.06 -0.52
CA GLU A 731 57.52 36.53 -0.62
C GLU A 731 57.48 37.02 -2.09
N VAL A 732 58.11 36.26 -3.00
CA VAL A 732 58.10 36.54 -4.45
C VAL A 732 56.70 36.39 -5.06
N ASP A 733 55.87 35.51 -4.50
CA ASP A 733 54.49 35.26 -4.94
C ASP A 733 53.48 36.12 -4.16
N GLY A 734 53.92 37.12 -3.39
CA GLY A 734 53.03 37.87 -2.49
C GLY A 734 52.45 37.03 -1.35
N PHE A 735 53.17 35.99 -0.94
CA PHE A 735 52.81 35.04 0.12
C PHE A 735 51.62 34.12 -0.20
N VAL A 736 51.14 34.05 -1.45
CA VAL A 736 50.02 33.19 -1.86
C VAL A 736 50.16 32.69 -3.30
N LYS A 737 49.76 31.45 -3.58
CA LYS A 737 49.71 30.87 -4.92
C LYS A 737 48.29 30.44 -5.25
N VAL A 738 47.80 30.83 -6.42
CA VAL A 738 46.51 30.40 -6.97
C VAL A 738 46.76 29.53 -8.19
N ARG A 739 46.20 28.33 -8.22
CA ARG A 739 46.30 27.40 -9.34
C ARG A 739 44.91 27.02 -9.82
N GLN A 740 44.71 27.02 -11.13
CA GLN A 740 43.49 26.51 -11.76
C GLN A 740 43.86 25.20 -12.45
N LEU A 741 43.28 24.11 -11.96
CA LEU A 741 43.48 22.76 -12.46
C LEU A 741 42.26 22.35 -13.28
N LYS A 742 42.49 21.64 -14.37
CA LYS A 742 41.45 21.12 -15.26
C LYS A 742 41.70 19.66 -15.61
N GLU A 743 40.67 19.02 -16.15
CA GLU A 743 40.75 17.63 -16.62
C GLU A 743 41.91 17.47 -17.61
N GLY A 744 42.79 16.48 -17.35
CA GLY A 744 44.04 16.26 -18.08
C GLY A 744 45.30 16.74 -17.35
N ASP A 745 45.20 17.61 -16.34
CA ASP A 745 46.33 17.98 -15.50
C ASP A 745 46.64 16.86 -14.49
N GLU A 746 47.88 16.36 -14.45
CA GLU A 746 48.29 15.32 -13.48
C GLU A 746 48.05 15.76 -12.02
N GLU A 747 48.21 17.07 -11.74
CA GLU A 747 47.98 17.65 -10.42
C GLU A 747 46.51 17.62 -9.98
N LEU A 748 45.54 17.56 -10.89
CA LEU A 748 44.10 17.55 -10.54
C LEU A 748 43.73 16.26 -9.79
N ASN A 749 44.23 15.11 -10.23
CA ASN A 749 43.93 13.83 -9.59
C ASN A 749 44.55 13.74 -8.19
N ALA A 750 45.71 14.36 -7.98
CA ALA A 750 46.28 14.51 -6.65
C ALA A 750 45.40 15.43 -5.78
N ALA A 751 44.99 16.59 -6.30
CA ALA A 751 44.20 17.56 -5.55
C ALA A 751 42.78 17.09 -5.16
N LYS A 752 42.23 16.12 -5.89
CA LYS A 752 40.90 15.52 -5.65
C LYS A 752 40.78 14.67 -4.38
N VAL A 753 41.89 14.15 -3.85
CA VAL A 753 41.91 13.14 -2.76
C VAL A 753 42.82 13.56 -1.58
N LEU A 754 43.66 14.58 -1.77
CA LEU A 754 44.65 15.00 -0.77
C LEU A 754 44.16 16.17 0.08
N GLU A 755 43.42 15.88 1.15
CA GLU A 755 43.31 16.77 2.33
C GLU A 755 44.09 16.24 3.56
N ILE A 756 44.81 15.13 3.41
CA ILE A 756 45.43 14.43 4.54
C ILE A 756 46.68 15.15 5.11
N ASP A 757 47.34 16.03 4.34
CA ASP A 757 48.43 16.86 4.86
C ASP A 757 48.72 18.12 4.03
N THR A 758 47.69 18.69 3.42
CA THR A 758 47.86 19.76 2.44
C THR A 758 47.47 21.12 3.03
N HIS A 759 48.26 22.15 2.67
CA HIS A 759 48.04 23.53 3.08
C HIS A 759 47.33 24.30 1.97
N PHE A 760 46.32 23.70 1.33
CA PHE A 760 45.64 24.34 0.20
C PHE A 760 44.13 24.34 0.36
N TYR A 761 43.48 25.29 -0.32
CA TYR A 761 42.08 25.65 -0.12
C TYR A 761 41.34 25.63 -1.45
N ASN A 762 40.30 24.82 -1.54
CA ASN A 762 39.46 24.74 -2.72
C ASN A 762 38.50 25.94 -2.74
N THR A 763 38.55 26.74 -3.81
CA THR A 763 37.68 27.93 -3.94
C THR A 763 36.52 27.66 -4.89
N LYS A 764 36.80 26.98 -6.00
CA LYS A 764 35.84 26.67 -7.07
C LYS A 764 36.02 25.23 -7.52
N LEU A 765 34.90 24.57 -7.79
CA LEU A 765 34.84 23.23 -8.36
C LEU A 765 33.98 23.24 -9.61
N SER A 766 34.47 22.63 -10.68
CA SER A 766 33.67 22.31 -11.87
C SER A 766 33.31 20.83 -11.82
N LEU A 767 32.02 20.51 -11.82
CA LEU A 767 31.51 19.14 -11.77
C LEU A 767 30.78 18.77 -13.06
N GLU A 768 30.87 17.51 -13.44
CA GLU A 768 30.16 16.90 -14.56
C GLU A 768 28.82 16.32 -14.12
N PHE A 769 27.81 16.48 -14.97
CA PHE A 769 26.43 16.06 -14.77
C PHE A 769 25.93 15.21 -15.95
N SER A 770 24.78 14.58 -15.79
CA SER A 770 24.10 13.73 -16.78
C SER A 770 22.71 14.26 -17.07
N THR A 771 22.17 14.00 -18.27
CA THR A 771 20.74 14.22 -18.58
C THR A 771 19.87 13.00 -18.26
N HIS A 772 20.49 11.87 -17.96
CA HIS A 772 19.85 10.65 -17.50
C HIS A 772 19.91 10.57 -15.97
N LEU A 773 18.74 10.41 -15.35
CA LEU A 773 18.55 10.01 -13.95
C LEU A 773 18.66 8.50 -13.83
#